data_AF-A0A9C8WR85-F1
#
_entry.id   AF-A0A9C8WR85-F1
#
_cell.length_a   1.000
_cell.length_b   1.000
_cell.length_c   1.000
_cell.angle_alpha   90.00
_cell.angle_beta   90.00
_cell.angle_gamma   90.00
#
_symmetry.space_group_name_H-M   'P 1'
#
loop_
_entity.id
_entity.type
_entity.pdbx_description
1 polymer ?
#
loop_
_entity_poly.entity_id
_entity_poly.type
_entity_poly.pdbx_seq_one_letter_code
_entity_poly.pdbx_strand_id
1 'polypeptide(L)'
;MQRNAFFLYCDAGQAGTRIVALGLMAMLKREVADVAYFKPIITQPVATERDIHFFKNYFKLRQPIETAYGLHIDEVRKLIAEDRLHEVYERILERYHTLEQAYDFILCEGIEDDFDFEEVLDFDIDLEIAVSLAIPLIVVVNAQQIENSEDLQQHLRLLERTFAKHRLQLLSFIVNRLEGSLAEKVKTTLETETPVFTLPEVAELNQPTIAEIMEQTGATLISENEKMLDRSVSRSIVGAMTLEHYLHYLKDGALIIVPGDRADILVGTYWANLSRKNPSIAGILLTGGLVPPESIMHLLSGVVDFPALPMIRLSEDTQTAALMVQAVQPEITLKSERKISLAEGLFNDHVDLEIIKKRFRLPQPETMTPVRFTYRLYEKARHSGSDILLPESDDERVLRAVEIVLRRNLCKITLLGNPEKITQRASLLGLDLSKARIVDPEQFPDMDTFVETFYRVRKHKGIIRPMAKEMMSRVSYFATMMVYLGHADGLVSGATHTTRETIKPAFEIIKMQPGTGLISSVFFMLLHDRVLVYGDCAVNPHPDAEALSEIAIQSARTARAFGIEPRVAMLSYSSGDSGIGKDVEKVRQATETARQKAPDLLIEGPMQYDAAIDPQVAKEKMPDSRVAGQATVFIFPDLNTGNNTYKAVQRSAGAIAIGPIMQGIRKPVNDLSRGCLVEDVVHTIAITAVQAAMEKEEQRP
;
A
#
# COMPACT_ATOMS: atom_id res chain seq x y z
N MET A 1 -6.46 12.67 -8.68
CA MET A 1 -7.17 12.97 -7.41
C MET A 1 -6.09 13.08 -6.34
N GLN A 2 -5.95 14.22 -5.65
CA GLN A 2 -4.84 14.42 -4.70
C GLN A 2 -5.00 13.44 -3.53
N ARG A 3 -3.96 12.65 -3.23
CA ARG A 3 -4.01 11.61 -2.19
C ARG A 3 -3.97 12.29 -0.83
N ASN A 4 -5.09 12.32 -0.12
CA ASN A 4 -5.21 12.92 1.20
C ASN A 4 -4.83 11.94 2.30
N ALA A 5 -3.58 11.49 2.32
CA ALA A 5 -3.10 10.62 3.38
C ALA A 5 -1.61 10.81 3.66
N PHE A 6 -1.20 10.50 4.88
CA PHE A 6 0.20 10.34 5.28
C PHE A 6 0.43 8.92 5.76
N PHE A 7 1.61 8.37 5.49
CA PHE A 7 2.10 7.17 6.14
C PHE A 7 3.21 7.54 7.10
N LEU A 8 3.00 7.24 8.38
CA LEU A 8 4.00 7.37 9.41
C LEU A 8 4.81 6.08 9.46
N TYR A 9 6.00 6.12 8.87
CA TYR A 9 6.93 5.00 8.83
C TYR A 9 7.86 5.07 10.05
N CYS A 10 7.99 3.95 10.77
CA CYS A 10 8.88 3.83 11.91
C CYS A 10 10.15 3.08 11.49
N ASP A 11 11.31 3.69 11.71
CA ASP A 11 12.59 3.08 11.32
C ASP A 11 13.11 2.04 12.32
N ALA A 12 12.71 2.14 13.59
CA ALA A 12 13.11 1.21 14.64
C ALA A 12 12.10 1.21 15.79
N GLY A 13 12.10 0.15 16.59
CA GLY A 13 11.32 0.04 17.82
C GLY A 13 11.41 1.27 18.73
N GLN A 14 10.28 1.65 19.32
CA GLN A 14 10.18 2.72 20.33
C GLN A 14 10.69 4.10 19.88
N ALA A 15 10.64 4.39 18.58
CA ALA A 15 10.97 5.71 18.04
C ALA A 15 10.03 6.82 18.52
N GLY A 16 8.90 6.48 19.15
CA GLY A 16 7.92 7.42 19.69
C GLY A 16 6.97 7.93 18.59
N THR A 17 6.51 7.04 17.72
CA THR A 17 5.61 7.37 16.61
C THR A 17 4.34 8.04 17.11
N ARG A 18 3.83 7.62 18.27
CA ARG A 18 2.65 8.20 18.91
C ARG A 18 2.75 9.70 19.22
N ILE A 19 3.94 10.22 19.55
CA ILE A 19 4.15 11.67 19.74
C ILE A 19 3.92 12.40 18.41
N VAL A 20 4.48 11.84 17.34
CA VAL A 20 4.38 12.38 15.99
C VAL A 20 2.95 12.27 15.44
N ALA A 21 2.33 11.11 15.59
CA ALA A 21 0.95 10.86 15.19
C ALA A 21 -0.05 11.77 15.92
N LEU A 22 0.16 12.03 17.23
CA LEU A 22 -0.59 13.03 18.00
C LEU A 22 -0.51 14.42 17.38
N GLY A 23 0.70 14.91 17.12
CA GLY A 23 0.93 16.23 16.52
C GLY A 23 0.30 16.37 15.12
N LEU A 24 0.49 15.36 14.28
CA LEU A 24 -0.08 15.30 12.93
C LEU A 24 -1.61 15.23 12.96
N MET A 25 -2.20 14.39 13.81
CA MET A 25 -3.65 14.26 13.92
C MET A 25 -4.28 15.54 14.47
N ALA A 26 -3.65 16.20 15.45
CA ALA A 26 -4.10 17.49 15.97
C ALA A 26 -4.08 18.58 14.88
N MET A 27 -3.07 18.58 13.99
CA MET A 27 -3.06 19.44 12.82
C MET A 27 -4.22 19.09 11.87
N LEU A 28 -4.36 17.83 11.47
CA LEU A 28 -5.36 17.39 10.51
C LEU A 28 -6.78 17.73 10.98
N LYS A 29 -7.09 17.55 12.27
CA LYS A 29 -8.39 17.90 12.86
C LYS A 29 -8.71 19.39 12.85
N ARG A 30 -7.72 20.28 12.74
CA ARG A 30 -7.94 21.73 12.63
C ARG A 30 -8.25 22.16 11.20
N GLU A 31 -7.74 21.43 10.20
CA GLU A 31 -7.77 21.84 8.80
C GLU A 31 -8.76 21.06 7.95
N VAL A 32 -9.06 19.82 8.35
CA VAL A 32 -9.87 18.87 7.59
C VAL A 32 -11.10 18.50 8.39
N ALA A 33 -12.26 18.44 7.71
CA ALA A 33 -13.53 18.17 8.35
C ALA A 33 -13.64 16.73 8.85
N ASP A 34 -13.37 15.74 7.98
CA ASP A 34 -13.44 14.32 8.34
C ASP A 34 -12.08 13.62 8.18
N VAL A 35 -11.54 13.13 9.29
CA VAL A 35 -10.21 12.50 9.36
C VAL A 35 -10.35 11.09 9.94
N ALA A 36 -9.66 10.14 9.33
CA ALA A 36 -9.55 8.76 9.80
C ALA A 36 -8.12 8.42 10.26
N TYR A 37 -8.03 7.44 11.15
CA TYR A 37 -6.79 6.83 11.58
C TYR A 37 -6.77 5.37 11.10
N PHE A 38 -5.63 4.89 10.61
CA PHE A 38 -5.53 3.56 10.02
C PHE A 38 -4.20 2.89 10.37
N LYS A 39 -4.25 1.70 10.97
CA LYS A 39 -3.08 0.83 11.13
C LYS A 39 -3.15 -0.32 10.13
N PRO A 40 -2.28 -0.40 9.12
CA PRO A 40 -2.30 -1.48 8.14
C PRO A 40 -2.27 -2.86 8.80
N ILE A 41 -1.46 -3.02 9.85
CA ILE A 41 -1.34 -4.24 10.63
C ILE A 41 -1.48 -3.90 12.12
N ILE A 42 -2.30 -4.67 12.83
CA ILE A 42 -2.43 -4.59 14.29
C ILE A 42 -1.89 -5.86 14.95
N THR A 43 -1.32 -5.68 16.13
CA THR A 43 -0.59 -6.73 16.87
C THR A 43 -1.35 -7.23 18.09
N GLN A 44 -2.32 -6.41 18.54
CA GLN A 44 -3.25 -6.71 19.61
C GLN A 44 -4.65 -6.93 19.02
N PRO A 45 -5.52 -7.70 19.68
CA PRO A 45 -6.92 -7.78 19.28
C PRO A 45 -7.55 -6.39 19.19
N VAL A 46 -8.39 -6.16 18.18
CA VAL A 46 -9.05 -4.86 17.95
C VAL A 46 -9.78 -4.30 19.18
N ALA A 47 -10.32 -5.18 20.04
CA ALA A 47 -10.99 -4.78 21.28
C ALA A 47 -10.06 -4.12 22.30
N THR A 48 -8.76 -4.39 22.23
CA THR A 48 -7.72 -3.92 23.15
C THR A 48 -6.61 -3.14 22.44
N GLU A 49 -6.74 -2.87 21.14
CA GLU A 49 -5.72 -2.16 20.36
C GLU A 49 -5.60 -0.71 20.82
N ARG A 50 -4.47 -0.35 21.40
CA ARG A 50 -4.37 0.87 22.21
C ARG A 50 -4.43 2.14 21.38
N ASP A 51 -3.76 2.18 20.24
CA ASP A 51 -3.62 3.40 19.45
C ASP A 51 -4.92 3.77 18.75
N ILE A 52 -5.60 2.80 18.14
CA ILE A 52 -6.89 2.99 17.49
C ILE A 52 -7.90 3.53 18.51
N HIS A 53 -7.98 2.91 19.69
CA HIS A 53 -8.87 3.37 20.75
C HIS A 53 -8.47 4.75 21.27
N PHE A 54 -7.17 5.03 21.43
CA PHE A 54 -6.66 6.32 21.85
C PHE A 54 -7.04 7.42 20.85
N PHE A 55 -6.66 7.30 19.57
CA PHE A 55 -6.91 8.32 18.56
C PHE A 55 -8.40 8.54 18.31
N LYS A 56 -9.19 7.46 18.29
CA LYS A 56 -10.65 7.56 18.15
C LYS A 56 -11.28 8.37 19.28
N ASN A 57 -10.94 8.05 20.53
CA ASN A 57 -11.60 8.65 21.69
C ASN A 57 -11.08 10.06 21.97
N TYR A 58 -9.76 10.29 21.85
CA TYR A 58 -9.15 11.60 22.10
C TYR A 58 -9.60 12.63 21.06
N PHE A 59 -9.52 12.31 19.76
CA PHE A 59 -9.92 13.23 18.69
C PHE A 59 -11.40 13.14 18.30
N LYS A 60 -12.17 12.28 18.97
CA LYS A 60 -13.60 12.02 18.72
C LYS A 60 -13.87 11.71 17.24
N LEU A 61 -13.10 10.78 16.69
CA LEU A 61 -13.23 10.37 15.29
C LEU A 61 -14.58 9.65 15.08
N ARG A 62 -15.26 9.96 13.97
CA ARG A 62 -16.53 9.32 13.60
C ARG A 62 -16.34 7.85 13.20
N GLN A 63 -15.12 7.49 12.83
CA GLN A 63 -14.72 6.21 12.30
C GLN A 63 -15.07 5.02 13.23
N PRO A 64 -15.74 3.97 12.72
CA PRO A 64 -15.87 2.68 13.42
C PRO A 64 -14.50 2.04 13.67
N ILE A 65 -14.29 1.46 14.85
CA ILE A 65 -12.98 0.88 15.24
C ILE A 65 -12.60 -0.27 14.29
N GLU A 66 -13.60 -1.01 13.85
CA GLU A 66 -13.50 -2.17 12.96
C GLU A 66 -13.00 -1.82 11.56
N THR A 67 -12.97 -0.52 11.23
CA THR A 67 -12.47 0.00 9.95
C THR A 67 -11.10 0.67 10.09
N ALA A 68 -10.57 0.79 11.30
CA ALA A 68 -9.30 1.49 11.57
C ALA A 68 -8.06 0.60 11.41
N TYR A 69 -8.21 -0.61 10.87
CA TYR A 69 -7.09 -1.50 10.61
C TYR A 69 -7.26 -2.34 9.34
N GLY A 70 -6.15 -2.82 8.80
CA GLY A 70 -6.11 -3.72 7.65
C GLY A 70 -6.27 -5.19 8.06
N LEU A 71 -5.25 -5.75 8.73
CA LEU A 71 -5.19 -7.15 9.14
C LEU A 71 -4.62 -7.31 10.56
N HIS A 72 -4.99 -8.39 11.24
CA HIS A 72 -4.29 -8.81 12.46
C HIS A 72 -2.99 -9.56 12.10
N ILE A 73 -1.95 -9.42 12.91
CA ILE A 73 -0.63 -10.03 12.67
C ILE A 73 -0.69 -11.56 12.47
N ASP A 74 -1.57 -12.26 13.18
CA ASP A 74 -1.75 -13.71 13.02
C ASP A 74 -2.29 -14.09 11.64
N GLU A 75 -3.13 -13.24 11.04
CA GLU A 75 -3.61 -13.43 9.66
C GLU A 75 -2.48 -13.23 8.66
N VAL A 76 -1.64 -12.20 8.88
CA VAL A 76 -0.46 -11.92 8.05
C VAL A 76 0.50 -13.10 8.09
N ARG A 77 0.83 -13.62 9.28
CA ARG A 77 1.69 -14.80 9.48
C ARG A 77 1.15 -16.02 8.74
N LYS A 78 -0.17 -16.26 8.82
CA LYS A 78 -0.80 -17.37 8.11
C LYS A 78 -0.68 -17.23 6.59
N LEU A 79 -0.94 -16.03 6.05
CA LEU A 79 -0.84 -15.79 4.62
C LEU A 79 0.60 -15.92 4.12
N ILE A 80 1.58 -15.45 4.89
CA ILE A 80 3.01 -15.61 4.58
C ILE A 80 3.41 -17.09 4.57
N ALA A 81 3.00 -17.86 5.59
CA ALA A 81 3.28 -19.29 5.68
C ALA A 81 2.68 -20.11 4.52
N GLU A 82 1.63 -19.58 3.88
CA GLU A 82 0.97 -20.18 2.71
C GLU A 82 1.48 -19.64 1.37
N ASP A 83 2.56 -18.83 1.35
CA ASP A 83 3.11 -18.16 0.15
C ASP A 83 2.09 -17.21 -0.54
N ARG A 84 1.24 -16.57 0.27
CA ARG A 84 0.14 -15.69 -0.16
C ARG A 84 0.35 -14.25 0.29
N LEU A 85 1.60 -13.77 0.32
CA LEU A 85 1.95 -12.41 0.74
C LEU A 85 1.21 -11.33 -0.06
N HIS A 86 0.98 -11.54 -1.36
CA HIS A 86 0.22 -10.61 -2.20
C HIS A 86 -1.21 -10.34 -1.67
N GLU A 87 -1.84 -11.31 -1.00
CA GLU A 87 -3.16 -11.11 -0.40
C GLU A 87 -3.15 -10.19 0.82
N VAL A 88 -2.01 -10.10 1.53
CA VAL A 88 -1.84 -9.16 2.63
C VAL A 88 -2.02 -7.73 2.10
N TYR A 89 -1.29 -7.38 1.04
CA TYR A 89 -1.36 -6.06 0.42
C TYR A 89 -2.72 -5.79 -0.23
N GLU A 90 -3.31 -6.77 -0.92
CA GLU A 90 -4.66 -6.62 -1.51
C GLU A 90 -5.71 -6.28 -0.44
N ARG A 91 -5.71 -6.99 0.69
CA ARG A 91 -6.69 -6.77 1.77
C ARG A 91 -6.47 -5.46 2.51
N ILE A 92 -5.22 -5.09 2.79
CA ILE A 92 -4.88 -3.79 3.39
C ILE A 92 -5.34 -2.66 2.46
N LEU A 93 -5.06 -2.76 1.16
CA LEU A 93 -5.49 -1.78 0.18
C LEU A 93 -7.02 -1.67 0.07
N GLU A 94 -7.75 -2.79 0.11
CA GLU A 94 -9.22 -2.81 0.09
C GLU A 94 -9.81 -2.07 1.30
N ARG A 95 -9.28 -2.32 2.50
CA ARG A 95 -9.69 -1.63 3.74
C ARG A 95 -9.35 -0.16 3.69
N TYR A 96 -8.14 0.19 3.25
CA TYR A 96 -7.71 1.57 3.08
C TYR A 96 -8.61 2.31 2.06
N HIS A 97 -8.93 1.70 0.92
CA HIS A 97 -9.75 2.34 -0.10
C HIS A 97 -11.17 2.63 0.37
N THR A 98 -11.73 1.76 1.22
CA THR A 98 -13.01 2.01 1.88
C THR A 98 -12.96 3.29 2.73
N LEU A 99 -11.84 3.54 3.42
CA LEU A 99 -11.64 4.79 4.14
C LEU A 99 -11.39 5.97 3.19
N GLU A 100 -10.63 5.78 2.10
CA GLU A 100 -10.29 6.82 1.11
C GLU A 100 -11.56 7.40 0.47
N GLN A 101 -12.61 6.59 0.34
CA GLN A 101 -13.92 7.03 -0.17
C GLN A 101 -14.80 7.70 0.89
N ALA A 102 -14.57 7.42 2.17
CA ALA A 102 -15.45 7.82 3.27
C ALA A 102 -14.95 9.04 4.06
N TYR A 103 -13.65 9.34 4.01
CA TYR A 103 -13.01 10.40 4.80
C TYR A 103 -12.20 11.33 3.91
N ASP A 104 -12.08 12.59 4.33
CA ASP A 104 -11.35 13.61 3.58
C ASP A 104 -9.83 13.43 3.72
N PHE A 105 -9.35 12.89 4.84
CA PHE A 105 -7.93 12.59 5.06
C PHE A 105 -7.71 11.35 5.94
N ILE A 106 -6.63 10.61 5.71
CA ILE A 106 -6.26 9.42 6.49
C ILE A 106 -4.83 9.56 7.04
N LEU A 107 -4.64 9.41 8.35
CA LEU A 107 -3.32 9.17 8.93
C LEU A 107 -3.12 7.66 9.04
N CYS A 108 -2.21 7.13 8.22
CA CYS A 108 -1.76 5.75 8.31
C CYS A 108 -0.55 5.66 9.23
N GLU A 109 -0.57 4.77 10.21
CA GLU A 109 0.58 4.50 11.09
C GLU A 109 1.08 3.09 10.86
N GLY A 110 2.39 2.96 10.58
CA GLY A 110 3.08 1.69 10.41
C GLY A 110 3.19 0.89 11.70
N ILE A 111 4.00 -0.16 11.67
CA ILE A 111 4.23 -1.05 12.80
C ILE A 111 5.36 -0.47 13.66
N GLU A 112 5.10 -0.22 14.95
CA GLU A 112 6.09 0.39 15.87
C GLU A 112 6.95 -0.64 16.60
N ASP A 113 6.49 -1.88 16.86
CA ASP A 113 7.34 -2.85 17.58
C ASP A 113 8.37 -3.47 16.64
N ASP A 114 9.59 -3.70 17.15
CA ASP A 114 10.60 -4.55 16.50
C ASP A 114 10.04 -5.98 16.44
N PHE A 115 9.24 -6.25 15.42
CA PHE A 115 8.79 -7.60 15.15
C PHE A 115 9.92 -8.32 14.42
N ASP A 116 10.44 -9.36 15.06
CA ASP A 116 11.33 -10.36 14.47
C ASP A 116 10.64 -11.08 13.30
N PHE A 117 10.48 -10.41 12.16
CA PHE A 117 10.45 -11.06 10.86
C PHE A 117 11.86 -11.33 10.36
N GLU A 118 12.90 -10.78 11.01
CA GLU A 118 14.31 -10.94 10.63
C GLU A 118 14.76 -12.41 10.58
N GLU A 119 14.13 -13.33 11.33
CA GLU A 119 14.46 -14.77 11.22
C GLU A 119 13.80 -15.48 10.02
N VAL A 120 12.86 -14.85 9.31
CA VAL A 120 12.08 -15.50 8.23
C VAL A 120 12.13 -14.74 6.89
N LEU A 121 12.32 -13.42 6.86
CA LEU A 121 12.32 -12.61 5.63
C LEU A 121 13.27 -11.38 5.73
N ASP A 122 14.16 -11.24 4.75
CA ASP A 122 15.04 -10.08 4.49
C ASP A 122 14.25 -8.83 3.98
N PHE A 123 13.02 -8.62 4.45
CA PHE A 123 12.04 -7.74 3.78
C PHE A 123 11.26 -6.84 4.74
N ASP A 124 11.23 -5.55 4.42
CA ASP A 124 10.49 -4.52 5.15
C ASP A 124 9.04 -4.42 4.65
N ILE A 125 8.12 -4.99 5.44
CA ILE A 125 6.69 -5.02 5.12
C ILE A 125 6.04 -3.64 5.13
N ASP A 126 6.52 -2.71 5.96
CA ASP A 126 5.95 -1.37 6.11
C ASP A 126 6.27 -0.51 4.89
N LEU A 127 7.51 -0.61 4.39
CA LEU A 127 7.91 0.01 3.13
C LEU A 127 6.99 -0.47 1.99
N GLU A 128 6.68 -1.76 1.94
CA GLU A 128 5.94 -2.35 0.82
C GLU A 128 4.43 -2.13 0.92
N ILE A 129 3.91 -1.99 2.14
CA ILE A 129 2.59 -1.41 2.37
C ILE A 129 2.56 0.05 1.88
N ALA A 130 3.55 0.87 2.25
CA ALA A 130 3.62 2.26 1.83
C ALA A 130 3.71 2.40 0.30
N VAL A 131 4.53 1.55 -0.36
CA VAL A 131 4.58 1.42 -1.83
C VAL A 131 3.20 1.04 -2.35
N SER A 132 2.58 -0.01 -1.83
CA SER A 132 1.29 -0.52 -2.30
C SER A 132 0.17 0.52 -2.24
N LEU A 133 0.07 1.25 -1.12
CA LEU A 133 -0.87 2.36 -0.91
C LEU A 133 -0.50 3.60 -1.73
N ALA A 134 0.79 3.75 -2.02
CA ALA A 134 1.41 4.86 -2.73
C ALA A 134 1.12 6.22 -2.06
N ILE A 135 1.27 6.29 -0.75
CA ILE A 135 1.01 7.51 0.03
C ILE A 135 2.32 8.14 0.52
N PRO A 136 2.40 9.49 0.64
CA PRO A 136 3.61 10.15 1.12
C PRO A 136 4.04 9.71 2.52
N LEU A 137 5.35 9.63 2.71
CA LEU A 137 5.97 9.18 3.95
C LEU A 137 6.38 10.35 4.86
N ILE A 138 6.15 10.18 6.15
CA ILE A 138 6.86 10.87 7.23
C ILE A 138 7.60 9.77 8.00
N VAL A 139 8.92 9.90 8.10
CA VAL A 139 9.77 8.86 8.69
C VAL A 139 10.17 9.29 10.10
N VAL A 140 9.85 8.47 11.10
CA VAL A 140 10.26 8.67 12.49
C VAL A 140 11.51 7.84 12.74
N VAL A 141 12.60 8.52 13.10
CA VAL A 141 13.91 7.91 13.35
C VAL A 141 14.18 7.92 14.85
N ASN A 142 14.52 6.77 15.41
CA ASN A 142 14.95 6.66 16.79
C ASN A 142 16.44 7.03 16.90
N ALA A 143 16.76 8.17 17.52
CA ALA A 143 18.15 8.61 17.70
C ALA A 143 18.75 8.27 19.08
N GLN A 144 18.08 7.46 19.89
CA GLN A 144 18.53 7.15 21.25
C GLN A 144 19.92 6.51 21.30
N GLN A 145 20.27 5.68 20.31
CA GLN A 145 21.57 5.01 20.22
C GLN A 145 22.57 5.71 19.27
N ILE A 146 22.21 6.87 18.72
CA ILE A 146 23.06 7.55 17.75
C ILE A 146 24.03 8.49 18.48
N GLU A 147 25.31 8.15 18.45
CA GLU A 147 26.34 8.85 19.23
C GLU A 147 26.85 10.15 18.58
N ASN A 148 26.77 10.27 17.25
CA ASN A 148 27.32 11.41 16.52
C ASN A 148 26.48 11.80 15.29
N SER A 149 26.72 13.02 14.78
CA SER A 149 25.92 13.59 13.69
C SER A 149 26.25 13.00 12.31
N GLU A 150 27.43 12.40 12.15
CA GLU A 150 27.84 11.79 10.88
C GLU A 150 27.10 10.46 10.67
N ASP A 151 26.99 9.65 11.71
CA ASP A 151 26.22 8.40 11.69
C ASP A 151 24.74 8.67 11.39
N LEU A 152 24.15 9.69 12.05
CA LEU A 152 22.77 10.13 11.74
C LEU A 152 22.65 10.52 10.26
N GLN A 153 23.60 11.31 9.74
CA GLN A 153 23.54 11.77 8.35
C GLN A 153 23.65 10.61 7.35
N GLN A 154 24.54 9.64 7.62
CA GLN A 154 24.69 8.45 6.78
C GLN A 154 23.40 7.61 6.80
N HIS A 155 22.80 7.43 7.97
CA HIS A 155 21.54 6.71 8.15
C HIS A 155 20.38 7.37 7.40
N LEU A 156 20.19 8.68 7.57
CA LEU A 156 19.15 9.44 6.85
C LEU A 156 19.35 9.39 5.33
N ARG A 157 20.59 9.48 4.84
CA ARG A 157 20.90 9.35 3.40
C ARG A 157 20.62 7.96 2.87
N LEU A 158 20.84 6.91 3.66
CA LEU A 158 20.51 5.54 3.29
C LEU A 158 18.99 5.41 3.12
N LEU A 159 18.22 5.85 4.11
CA LEU A 159 16.75 5.86 4.07
C LEU A 159 16.22 6.67 2.88
N GLU A 160 16.71 7.89 2.67
CA GLU A 160 16.30 8.75 1.55
C GLU A 160 16.54 8.06 0.19
N ARG A 161 17.69 7.39 0.03
CA ARG A 161 17.98 6.58 -1.17
C ARG A 161 17.06 5.37 -1.31
N THR A 162 16.76 4.68 -0.22
CA THR A 162 15.86 3.53 -0.20
C THR A 162 14.46 3.92 -0.65
N PHE A 163 13.89 4.99 -0.09
CA PHE A 163 12.56 5.47 -0.48
C PHE A 163 12.54 6.05 -1.90
N ALA A 164 13.59 6.75 -2.33
CA ALA A 164 13.71 7.25 -3.70
C ALA A 164 13.74 6.12 -4.74
N LYS A 165 14.41 4.99 -4.46
CA LYS A 165 14.41 3.80 -5.33
C LYS A 165 13.00 3.24 -5.54
N HIS A 166 12.16 3.29 -4.52
CA HIS A 166 10.77 2.85 -4.57
C HIS A 166 9.78 3.93 -5.04
N ARG A 167 10.29 5.11 -5.44
CA ARG A 167 9.51 6.28 -5.86
C ARG A 167 8.46 6.73 -4.86
N LEU A 168 8.74 6.53 -3.57
CA LEU A 168 7.94 7.09 -2.49
C LEU A 168 8.30 8.55 -2.27
N GLN A 169 7.28 9.39 -2.08
CA GLN A 169 7.48 10.78 -1.73
C GLN A 169 7.77 10.88 -0.24
N LEU A 170 9.02 11.18 0.10
CA LEU A 170 9.40 11.52 1.45
C LEU A 170 9.10 12.99 1.75
N LEU A 171 8.25 13.25 2.74
CA LEU A 171 7.86 14.61 3.16
C LEU A 171 8.85 15.20 4.15
N SER A 172 9.25 14.42 5.14
CA SER A 172 10.19 14.83 6.18
C SER A 172 10.71 13.64 6.97
N PHE A 173 11.89 13.81 7.56
CA PHE A 173 12.35 13.01 8.69
C PHE A 173 12.00 13.70 10.00
N ILE A 174 11.57 12.93 10.98
CA ILE A 174 11.41 13.35 12.37
C ILE A 174 12.33 12.48 13.21
N VAL A 175 13.44 13.06 13.62
CA VAL A 175 14.46 12.40 14.43
C VAL A 175 14.11 12.64 15.90
N ASN A 176 13.67 11.59 16.57
CA ASN A 176 13.22 11.66 17.95
C ASN A 176 14.28 11.14 18.92
N ARG A 177 14.12 11.45 20.22
CA ARG A 177 14.96 10.95 21.32
C ARG A 177 16.40 11.43 21.29
N LEU A 178 16.59 12.64 20.77
CA LEU A 178 17.91 13.15 20.50
C LEU A 178 18.49 13.88 21.73
N GLU A 179 19.68 13.51 22.17
CA GLU A 179 20.31 14.12 23.34
C GLU A 179 20.86 15.54 23.06
N GLY A 180 20.78 16.42 24.06
CA GLY A 180 20.86 17.88 23.86
C GLY A 180 22.11 18.40 23.14
N SER A 181 23.30 17.82 23.36
CA SER A 181 24.52 18.29 22.66
C SER A 181 24.57 17.92 21.18
N LEU A 182 23.79 16.92 20.77
CA LEU A 182 23.69 16.46 19.39
C LEU A 182 22.64 17.27 18.62
N ALA A 183 21.54 17.69 19.26
CA ALA A 183 20.41 18.37 18.62
C ALA A 183 20.81 19.69 17.95
N GLU A 184 21.62 20.48 18.63
CA GLU A 184 22.12 21.76 18.12
C GLU A 184 23.08 21.55 16.92
N LYS A 185 23.90 20.51 16.94
CA LYS A 185 24.84 20.19 15.84
C LYS A 185 24.12 19.65 14.62
N VAL A 186 23.05 18.90 14.81
CA VAL A 186 22.28 18.26 13.74
C VAL A 186 21.56 19.31 12.88
N LYS A 187 20.98 20.34 13.49
CA LYS A 187 20.33 21.46 12.76
C LYS A 187 21.26 22.21 11.81
N THR A 188 22.57 22.25 12.09
CA THR A 188 23.54 23.00 11.28
C THR A 188 24.33 22.15 10.27
N THR A 189 24.35 20.82 10.45
CA THR A 189 25.30 19.94 9.75
C THR A 189 24.63 19.00 8.75
N LEU A 190 23.32 18.75 8.88
CA LEU A 190 22.62 17.85 7.97
C LEU A 190 22.36 18.50 6.59
N GLU A 191 23.10 18.04 5.60
CA GLU A 191 22.82 18.28 4.19
C GLU A 191 21.96 17.15 3.62
N THR A 192 20.63 17.37 3.59
CA THR A 192 19.64 16.47 2.98
C THR A 192 18.69 17.27 2.09
N GLU A 193 18.16 16.67 1.02
CA GLU A 193 17.15 17.33 0.15
C GLU A 193 15.76 17.36 0.83
N THR A 194 15.57 16.46 1.79
CA THR A 194 14.37 16.28 2.60
C THR A 194 14.47 17.06 3.92
N PRO A 195 13.42 17.79 4.35
CA PRO A 195 13.40 18.44 5.66
C PRO A 195 13.61 17.46 6.83
N VAL A 196 14.43 17.83 7.79
CA VAL A 196 14.68 17.06 9.01
C VAL A 196 14.25 17.89 10.22
N PHE A 197 13.38 17.33 11.04
CA PHE A 197 12.97 17.89 12.33
C PHE A 197 13.56 17.06 13.46
N THR A 198 13.96 17.71 14.55
CA THR A 198 14.62 17.04 15.68
C THR A 198 13.79 17.26 16.95
N LEU A 199 13.35 16.17 17.58
CA LEU A 199 12.68 16.19 18.87
C LEU A 199 13.67 15.76 19.96
N PRO A 200 13.89 16.57 21.01
CA PRO A 200 14.77 16.19 22.11
C PRO A 200 14.18 15.04 22.94
N GLU A 201 15.05 14.27 23.59
CA GLU A 201 14.61 13.27 24.58
C GLU A 201 13.95 13.97 25.78
N VAL A 202 12.69 13.62 26.06
CA VAL A 202 11.93 14.14 27.20
C VAL A 202 11.66 13.01 28.19
N ALA A 203 12.41 13.01 29.29
CA ALA A 203 12.38 11.92 30.28
C ALA A 203 10.97 11.64 30.84
N GLU A 204 10.13 12.66 31.02
CA GLU A 204 8.78 12.53 31.57
C GLU A 204 7.83 11.71 30.67
N LEU A 205 8.05 11.70 29.35
CA LEU A 205 7.26 10.89 28.41
C LEU A 205 7.62 9.40 28.52
N ASN A 206 8.86 9.11 28.91
CA ASN A 206 9.42 7.77 29.06
C ASN A 206 9.39 7.26 30.52
N GLN A 207 8.66 7.94 31.40
CA GLN A 207 8.47 7.53 32.80
C GLN A 207 7.02 7.06 33.01
N PRO A 208 6.78 5.94 33.71
CA PRO A 208 5.43 5.50 33.97
C PRO A 208 4.73 6.43 34.98
N THR A 209 3.43 6.62 34.84
CA THR A 209 2.62 7.31 35.86
C THR A 209 2.15 6.34 36.94
N ILE A 210 1.72 6.85 38.11
CA ILE A 210 1.08 5.99 39.13
C ILE A 210 -0.16 5.28 38.56
N ALA A 211 -0.92 5.95 37.70
CA ALA A 211 -2.06 5.34 37.00
C ALA A 211 -1.64 4.13 36.14
N GLU A 212 -0.60 4.29 35.32
CA GLU A 212 -0.05 3.22 34.47
C GLU A 212 0.47 2.04 35.30
N ILE A 213 1.13 2.34 36.42
CA ILE A 213 1.59 1.30 37.35
C ILE A 213 0.40 0.54 37.92
N MET A 214 -0.66 1.22 38.37
CA MET A 214 -1.86 0.54 38.88
C MET A 214 -2.52 -0.34 37.82
N GLU A 215 -2.66 0.15 36.60
CA GLU A 215 -3.32 -0.57 35.51
C GLU A 215 -2.54 -1.83 35.09
N GLN A 216 -1.22 -1.74 34.98
CA GLN A 216 -0.39 -2.88 34.54
C GLN A 216 -0.05 -3.86 35.66
N THR A 217 -0.02 -3.41 36.92
CA THR A 217 0.29 -4.29 38.07
C THR A 217 -0.97 -4.83 38.77
N GLY A 218 -2.15 -4.25 38.52
CA GLY A 218 -3.37 -4.55 39.26
C GLY A 218 -3.43 -3.90 40.66
N ALA A 219 -2.56 -2.94 40.95
CA ALA A 219 -2.56 -2.26 42.23
C ALA A 219 -3.83 -1.43 42.45
N THR A 220 -4.28 -1.36 43.70
CA THR A 220 -5.51 -0.68 44.11
C THR A 220 -5.21 0.59 44.89
N LEU A 221 -5.98 1.66 44.65
CA LEU A 221 -5.80 2.93 45.33
C LEU A 221 -6.33 2.85 46.78
N ILE A 222 -5.51 3.28 47.74
CA ILE A 222 -5.92 3.47 49.15
C ILE A 222 -6.37 4.90 49.40
N SER A 223 -5.71 5.89 48.78
CA SER A 223 -6.01 7.32 48.98
C SER A 223 -7.18 7.81 48.12
N GLU A 224 -8.20 8.45 48.69
CA GLU A 224 -9.41 8.90 47.96
C GLU A 224 -9.20 10.03 46.91
N ASN A 225 -7.95 10.42 46.62
CA ASN A 225 -7.64 11.50 45.66
C ASN A 225 -7.05 10.96 44.35
N GLU A 226 -7.92 10.63 43.41
CA GLU A 226 -7.55 10.15 42.07
C GLU A 226 -6.79 11.18 41.23
N LYS A 227 -6.85 12.48 41.55
CA LYS A 227 -6.17 13.54 40.79
C LYS A 227 -4.64 13.49 40.89
N MET A 228 -4.08 12.67 41.77
CA MET A 228 -2.64 12.52 41.97
C MET A 228 -2.03 11.35 41.17
N LEU A 229 -2.83 10.61 40.42
CA LEU A 229 -2.37 9.43 39.69
C LEU A 229 -1.51 9.75 38.45
N ASP A 230 -1.56 10.98 37.96
CA ASP A 230 -0.74 11.47 36.82
C ASP A 230 0.71 11.84 37.20
N ARG A 231 1.14 11.53 38.43
CA ARG A 231 2.53 11.75 38.85
C ARG A 231 3.45 10.76 38.17
N SER A 232 4.47 11.26 37.47
CA SER A 232 5.51 10.43 36.84
C SER A 232 6.43 9.83 37.89
N VAL A 233 6.75 8.55 37.70
CA VAL A 233 7.68 7.78 38.53
C VAL A 233 9.01 7.67 37.79
N SER A 234 10.02 8.38 38.29
CA SER A 234 11.37 8.36 37.71
C SER A 234 12.15 7.11 38.12
N ARG A 235 11.79 6.50 39.25
CA ARG A 235 12.40 5.28 39.81
C ARG A 235 11.58 4.68 40.93
N SER A 236 11.81 3.40 41.21
CA SER A 236 11.32 2.72 42.42
C SER A 236 12.41 2.61 43.49
N ILE A 237 12.05 2.79 44.76
CA ILE A 237 12.95 2.60 45.92
C ILE A 237 12.27 1.65 46.91
N VAL A 238 12.98 0.60 47.33
CA VAL A 238 12.49 -0.33 48.35
C VAL A 238 12.83 0.19 49.76
N GLY A 239 11.82 0.48 50.57
CA GLY A 239 11.92 0.99 51.93
C GLY A 239 12.27 -0.08 52.97
N ALA A 240 13.37 -0.82 52.79
CA ALA A 240 13.76 -1.90 53.69
C ALA A 240 14.53 -1.41 54.94
N MET A 241 15.35 -0.36 54.81
CA MET A 241 16.21 0.15 55.88
C MET A 241 15.42 0.77 57.04
N THR A 242 16.09 1.05 58.17
CA THR A 242 15.51 1.89 59.23
C THR A 242 15.31 3.32 58.73
N LEU A 243 14.35 4.05 59.30
CA LEU A 243 14.02 5.42 58.89
C LEU A 243 15.24 6.35 58.79
N GLU A 244 16.17 6.26 59.74
CA GLU A 244 17.41 7.05 59.76
C GLU A 244 18.22 6.92 58.46
N HIS A 245 18.45 5.69 58.00
CA HIS A 245 19.23 5.44 56.79
C HIS A 245 18.41 5.66 55.52
N TYR A 246 17.12 5.28 55.56
CA TYR A 246 16.20 5.39 54.44
C TYR A 246 16.10 6.82 53.88
N LEU A 247 16.05 7.84 54.74
CA LEU A 247 15.92 9.24 54.33
C LEU A 247 17.04 9.72 53.41
N HIS A 248 18.26 9.15 53.51
CA HIS A 248 19.39 9.49 52.65
C HIS A 248 19.25 8.99 51.21
N TYR A 249 18.39 7.99 50.99
CA TYR A 249 18.18 7.38 49.68
C TYR A 249 16.99 7.97 48.92
N LEU A 250 16.18 8.81 49.57
CA LEU A 250 15.08 9.50 48.91
C LEU A 250 15.58 10.34 47.72
N LYS A 251 14.82 10.29 46.62
CA LYS A 251 15.09 11.01 45.38
C LYS A 251 13.78 11.55 44.79
N ASP A 252 13.90 12.61 44.01
CA ASP A 252 12.75 13.21 43.33
C ASP A 252 12.11 12.23 42.35
N GLY A 253 10.78 12.19 42.35
CA GLY A 253 10.00 11.29 41.49
C GLY A 253 10.05 9.82 41.90
N ALA A 254 10.54 9.48 43.09
CA ALA A 254 10.60 8.10 43.54
C ALA A 254 9.22 7.53 43.90
N LEU A 255 8.93 6.30 43.49
CA LEU A 255 7.89 5.46 44.07
C LEU A 255 8.50 4.63 45.21
N ILE A 256 7.95 4.78 46.40
CA ILE A 256 8.44 4.05 47.58
C ILE A 256 7.67 2.74 47.71
N ILE A 257 8.37 1.61 47.56
CA ILE A 257 7.81 0.27 47.71
C ILE A 257 8.11 -0.22 49.12
N VAL A 258 7.08 -0.50 49.92
CA VAL A 258 7.25 -0.84 51.32
C VAL A 258 6.12 -1.75 51.83
N PRO A 259 6.39 -2.71 52.73
CA PRO A 259 5.33 -3.47 53.40
C PRO A 259 4.35 -2.56 54.14
N GLY A 260 3.05 -2.88 54.11
CA GLY A 260 2.01 -2.04 54.72
C GLY A 260 2.09 -1.89 56.26
N ASP A 261 2.89 -2.71 56.94
CA ASP A 261 3.14 -2.67 58.39
C ASP A 261 4.34 -1.80 58.80
N ARG A 262 5.11 -1.26 57.83
CA ARG A 262 6.24 -0.34 58.08
C ARG A 262 5.80 1.11 58.27
N ALA A 263 5.08 1.34 59.38
CA ALA A 263 4.55 2.65 59.74
C ALA A 263 5.61 3.75 59.86
N ASP A 264 6.83 3.41 60.30
CA ASP A 264 7.96 4.32 60.44
C ASP A 264 8.37 4.94 59.10
N ILE A 265 8.47 4.10 58.07
CA ILE A 265 8.83 4.53 56.70
C ILE A 265 7.69 5.32 56.08
N LEU A 266 6.44 4.88 56.27
CA LEU A 266 5.27 5.59 55.74
C LEU A 266 5.20 7.02 56.25
N VAL A 267 5.26 7.20 57.58
CA VAL A 267 5.23 8.52 58.22
C VAL A 267 6.44 9.35 57.82
N GLY A 268 7.63 8.76 57.79
CA GLY A 268 8.86 9.43 57.36
C GLY A 268 8.81 9.92 55.91
N THR A 269 8.28 9.10 55.00
CA THR A 269 8.10 9.44 53.58
C THR A 269 7.15 10.62 53.42
N TYR A 270 6.03 10.58 54.14
CA TYR A 270 5.02 11.63 54.07
C TYR A 270 5.57 12.97 54.56
N TRP A 271 6.29 12.97 55.69
CA TRP A 271 6.97 14.15 56.22
C TRP A 271 8.09 14.65 55.31
N ALA A 272 8.84 13.75 54.70
CA ALA A 272 9.88 14.11 53.74
C ALA A 272 9.27 14.86 52.55
N ASN A 273 8.17 14.38 51.97
CA ASN A 273 7.51 15.02 50.84
C ASN A 273 6.95 16.43 51.15
N LEU A 274 6.54 16.68 52.39
CA LEU A 274 6.04 18.00 52.81
C LEU A 274 7.16 19.00 53.15
N SER A 275 8.38 18.50 53.40
CA SER A 275 9.52 19.33 53.72
C SER A 275 10.12 19.95 52.46
N ARG A 276 10.23 21.28 52.41
CA ARG A 276 10.88 22.01 51.30
C ARG A 276 12.37 21.68 51.13
N LYS A 277 12.99 20.99 52.09
CA LYS A 277 14.41 20.60 52.06
C LYS A 277 14.63 19.17 51.56
N ASN A 278 13.56 18.43 51.29
CA ASN A 278 13.60 17.02 50.92
C ASN A 278 12.99 16.79 49.53
N PRO A 279 13.25 15.61 48.92
CA PRO A 279 12.77 15.30 47.58
C PRO A 279 11.25 15.18 47.49
N SER A 280 10.70 15.55 46.33
CA SER A 280 9.29 15.36 45.98
C SER A 280 9.04 13.92 45.55
N ILE A 281 8.26 13.19 46.34
CA ILE A 281 8.03 11.74 46.14
C ILE A 281 6.86 11.53 45.17
N ALA A 282 6.95 10.56 44.26
CA ALA A 282 5.89 10.31 43.29
C ALA A 282 4.67 9.64 43.94
N GLY A 283 4.91 8.64 44.80
CA GLY A 283 3.87 7.91 45.51
C GLY A 283 4.42 6.83 46.43
N ILE A 284 3.52 6.08 47.07
CA ILE A 284 3.84 4.96 47.95
C ILE A 284 3.08 3.71 47.50
N LEU A 285 3.79 2.61 47.30
CA LEU A 285 3.26 1.29 46.98
C LEU A 285 3.40 0.37 48.20
N LEU A 286 2.26 0.01 48.78
CA LEU A 286 2.17 -0.92 49.91
C LEU A 286 2.09 -2.36 49.43
N THR A 287 2.93 -3.23 49.99
CA THR A 287 3.05 -4.63 49.60
C THR A 287 2.51 -5.58 50.67
N GLY A 288 2.30 -6.84 50.29
CA GLY A 288 1.76 -7.90 51.15
C GLY A 288 0.24 -7.82 51.38
N GLY A 289 -0.47 -7.02 50.59
CA GLY A 289 -1.93 -6.81 50.74
C GLY A 289 -2.33 -6.06 52.01
N LEU A 290 -1.35 -5.57 52.77
CA LEU A 290 -1.53 -4.89 54.04
C LEU A 290 -1.92 -3.43 53.83
N VAL A 291 -2.72 -2.91 54.76
CA VAL A 291 -3.07 -1.48 54.86
C VAL A 291 -2.49 -0.97 56.18
N PRO A 292 -2.02 0.29 56.27
CA PRO A 292 -1.46 0.82 57.50
C PRO A 292 -2.50 0.79 58.63
N PRO A 293 -2.08 0.62 59.90
CA PRO A 293 -3.00 0.64 61.04
C PRO A 293 -3.83 1.95 61.09
N GLU A 294 -5.07 1.86 61.56
CA GLU A 294 -5.97 3.03 61.66
C GLU A 294 -5.36 4.19 62.46
N SER A 295 -4.57 3.90 63.49
CA SER A 295 -3.87 4.92 64.28
C SER A 295 -2.87 5.72 63.45
N ILE A 296 -2.19 5.08 62.50
CA ILE A 296 -1.25 5.72 61.57
C ILE A 296 -2.02 6.51 60.52
N MET A 297 -3.10 5.95 59.97
CA MET A 297 -3.95 6.65 59.02
C MET A 297 -4.59 7.91 59.64
N HIS A 298 -5.04 7.83 60.88
CA HIS A 298 -5.55 8.96 61.66
C HIS A 298 -4.45 10.00 61.97
N LEU A 299 -3.21 9.56 62.18
CA LEU A 299 -2.09 10.50 62.36
C LEU A 299 -1.82 11.29 61.07
N LEU A 300 -1.87 10.62 59.92
CA LEU A 300 -1.63 11.24 58.61
C LEU A 300 -2.79 12.14 58.18
N SER A 301 -4.04 11.82 58.53
CA SER A 301 -5.21 12.64 58.18
C SER A 301 -5.19 14.04 58.80
N GLY A 302 -4.46 14.22 59.90
CA GLY A 302 -4.25 15.52 60.55
C GLY A 302 -3.23 16.43 59.85
N VAL A 303 -2.61 15.98 58.77
CA VAL A 303 -1.61 16.75 58.02
C VAL A 303 -2.29 17.63 56.97
N VAL A 304 -1.78 18.85 56.78
CA VAL A 304 -2.29 19.79 55.77
C VAL A 304 -2.16 19.15 54.38
N ASP A 305 -3.22 19.27 53.58
CA ASP A 305 -3.36 18.69 52.23
C ASP A 305 -3.39 17.15 52.18
N PHE A 306 -3.82 16.46 53.26
CA PHE A 306 -4.03 15.01 53.21
C PHE A 306 -5.18 14.60 52.27
N PRO A 307 -4.98 13.63 51.35
CA PRO A 307 -3.72 12.96 51.04
C PRO A 307 -2.82 13.79 50.11
N ALA A 308 -1.58 14.06 50.53
CA ALA A 308 -0.52 14.77 49.80
C ALA A 308 0.32 13.87 48.88
N LEU A 309 0.14 12.54 49.02
CA LEU A 309 0.78 11.52 48.21
C LEU A 309 -0.24 10.42 47.86
N PRO A 310 -0.22 9.89 46.63
CA PRO A 310 -1.00 8.71 46.29
C PRO A 310 -0.42 7.49 46.99
N MET A 311 -1.30 6.71 47.63
CA MET A 311 -0.96 5.44 48.25
C MET A 311 -1.70 4.32 47.51
N ILE A 312 -0.94 3.41 46.91
CA ILE A 312 -1.47 2.26 46.17
C ILE A 312 -1.05 0.96 46.88
N ARG A 313 -1.79 -0.11 46.65
CA ARG A 313 -1.59 -1.41 47.30
C ARG A 313 -1.57 -2.55 46.32
N LEU A 314 -0.65 -3.46 46.55
CA LEU A 314 -0.47 -4.70 45.80
C LEU A 314 -0.41 -5.87 46.79
N SER A 315 -0.95 -7.03 46.42
CA SER A 315 -1.07 -8.20 47.32
C SER A 315 0.25 -8.95 47.46
N GLU A 316 1.09 -8.80 46.46
CA GLU A 316 2.38 -9.43 46.24
C GLU A 316 3.42 -8.96 47.25
N ASP A 317 4.45 -9.77 47.48
CA ASP A 317 5.57 -9.41 48.35
C ASP A 317 6.42 -8.29 47.73
N THR A 318 7.27 -7.67 48.55
CA THR A 318 8.09 -6.50 48.16
C THR A 318 9.01 -6.75 46.97
N GLN A 319 9.59 -7.94 46.84
CA GLN A 319 10.50 -8.25 45.73
C GLN A 319 9.70 -8.40 44.44
N THR A 320 8.61 -9.17 44.46
CA THR A 320 7.72 -9.35 43.31
C THR A 320 7.13 -8.02 42.86
N ALA A 321 6.65 -7.20 43.80
CA ALA A 321 6.13 -5.86 43.52
C ALA A 321 7.16 -4.95 42.85
N ALA A 322 8.42 -4.98 43.29
CA ALA A 322 9.48 -4.19 42.69
C ALA A 322 9.78 -4.61 41.24
N LEU A 323 9.80 -5.92 40.95
CA LEU A 323 9.97 -6.43 39.59
C LEU A 323 8.79 -6.06 38.70
N MET A 324 7.55 -6.16 39.21
CA MET A 324 6.35 -5.75 38.47
C MET A 324 6.38 -4.27 38.11
N VAL A 325 6.74 -3.40 39.06
CA VAL A 325 6.89 -1.95 38.81
C VAL A 325 7.97 -1.65 37.77
N GLN A 326 9.10 -2.37 37.81
CA GLN A 326 10.18 -2.19 36.82
C GLN A 326 9.78 -2.65 35.41
N ALA A 327 8.86 -3.61 35.29
CA ALA A 327 8.36 -4.11 34.01
C ALA A 327 7.28 -3.22 33.37
N VAL A 328 6.77 -2.21 34.10
CA VAL A 328 5.72 -1.30 33.60
C VAL A 328 6.27 -0.50 32.42
N GLN A 329 5.58 -0.61 31.28
CA GLN A 329 5.92 0.15 30.08
C GLN A 329 5.24 1.53 30.14
N PRO A 330 5.98 2.65 30.05
CA PRO A 330 5.40 3.98 29.96
C PRO A 330 4.53 4.11 28.71
N GLU A 331 3.35 4.70 28.85
CA GLU A 331 2.45 4.91 27.71
C GLU A 331 1.76 6.28 27.77
N ILE A 332 1.37 6.82 26.62
CA ILE A 332 0.51 8.00 26.53
C ILE A 332 -0.94 7.52 26.46
N THR A 333 -1.57 7.36 27.62
CA THR A 333 -2.97 6.93 27.72
C THR A 333 -3.94 8.11 27.66
N LEU A 334 -5.24 7.84 27.44
CA LEU A 334 -6.29 8.86 27.51
C LEU A 334 -6.41 9.57 28.87
N LYS A 335 -5.87 8.97 29.94
CA LYS A 335 -5.89 9.53 31.29
C LYS A 335 -4.68 10.46 31.54
N SER A 336 -3.62 10.32 30.77
CA SER A 336 -2.34 11.01 30.99
C SER A 336 -2.34 12.43 30.39
N GLU A 337 -3.21 13.34 30.86
CA GLU A 337 -3.39 14.70 30.29
C GLU A 337 -2.07 15.48 30.19
N ARG A 338 -1.19 15.33 31.19
CA ARG A 338 0.13 15.96 31.22
C ARG A 338 1.05 15.46 30.11
N LYS A 339 1.12 14.14 29.89
CA LYS A 339 1.95 13.54 28.84
C LYS A 339 1.45 13.93 27.46
N ILE A 340 0.14 13.94 27.26
CA ILE A 340 -0.47 14.38 26.00
C ILE A 340 -0.10 15.84 25.72
N SER A 341 -0.28 16.73 26.70
CA SER A 341 0.06 18.15 26.55
C SER A 341 1.55 18.37 26.27
N LEU A 342 2.42 17.58 26.93
CA LEU A 342 3.86 17.62 26.73
C LEU A 342 4.27 17.12 25.34
N ALA A 343 3.66 16.03 24.85
CA ALA A 343 3.88 15.50 23.52
C ALA A 343 3.42 16.47 22.42
N GLU A 344 2.23 17.06 22.57
CA GLU A 344 1.71 18.08 21.65
C GLU A 344 2.60 19.33 21.64
N GLY A 345 3.03 19.81 22.81
CA GLY A 345 3.96 20.94 22.93
C GLY A 345 5.31 20.66 22.28
N LEU A 346 5.91 19.50 22.60
CA LEU A 346 7.17 19.05 22.03
C LEU A 346 7.13 19.03 20.49
N PHE A 347 6.07 18.45 19.92
CA PHE A 347 5.87 18.40 18.48
C PHE A 347 5.71 19.81 17.88
N ASN A 348 4.83 20.65 18.44
CA ASN A 348 4.57 21.99 17.91
C ASN A 348 5.80 22.91 17.95
N ASP A 349 6.66 22.76 18.96
CA ASP A 349 7.86 23.58 19.12
C ASP A 349 8.99 23.19 18.15
N HIS A 350 9.00 21.94 17.67
CA HIS A 350 10.13 21.37 16.93
C HIS A 350 9.82 20.97 15.48
N VAL A 351 8.54 20.87 15.10
CA VAL A 351 8.10 20.46 13.76
C VAL A 351 7.39 21.60 13.05
N ASP A 352 7.96 22.05 11.94
CA ASP A 352 7.34 23.07 11.08
C ASP A 352 6.32 22.42 10.12
N LEU A 353 5.06 22.47 10.53
CA LEU A 353 3.94 21.95 9.76
C LEU A 353 3.75 22.63 8.40
N GLU A 354 4.13 23.90 8.25
CA GLU A 354 3.99 24.61 6.96
C GLU A 354 4.94 24.04 5.91
N ILE A 355 6.11 23.58 6.31
CA ILE A 355 7.05 22.88 5.42
C ILE A 355 6.45 21.56 4.95
N ILE A 356 5.90 20.75 5.87
CA ILE A 356 5.25 19.47 5.54
C ILE A 356 4.09 19.70 4.56
N LYS A 357 3.22 20.69 4.84
CA LYS A 357 2.10 21.04 3.95
C LYS A 357 2.55 21.49 2.56
N LYS A 358 3.57 22.34 2.47
CA LYS A 358 4.10 22.80 1.17
C LYS A 358 4.61 21.64 0.34
N ARG A 359 5.34 20.69 0.95
CA ARG A 359 5.82 19.50 0.23
C ARG A 359 4.70 18.54 -0.14
N PHE A 360 3.69 18.39 0.71
CA PHE A 360 2.49 17.61 0.40
C PHE A 360 1.69 18.20 -0.78
N ARG A 361 1.63 19.52 -0.91
CA ARG A 361 0.98 20.21 -2.04
C ARG A 361 1.76 20.13 -3.36
N LEU A 362 3.01 19.69 -3.36
CA LEU A 362 3.75 19.48 -4.61
C LEU A 362 3.03 18.42 -5.44
N PRO A 363 2.87 18.61 -6.77
CA PRO A 363 2.19 17.65 -7.62
C PRO A 363 2.87 16.28 -7.50
N GLN A 364 2.13 15.29 -7.00
CA GLN A 364 2.60 13.92 -7.03
C GLN A 364 2.56 13.41 -8.46
N PRO A 365 3.60 12.68 -8.92
CA PRO A 365 3.39 11.75 -10.01
C PRO A 365 2.33 10.75 -9.52
N GLU A 366 1.15 10.71 -10.14
CA GLU A 366 0.18 9.64 -9.91
C GLU A 366 0.80 8.33 -10.42
N THR A 367 1.61 7.68 -9.58
CA THR A 367 2.17 6.37 -9.89
C THR A 367 1.10 5.34 -9.60
N MET A 368 0.67 4.64 -10.64
CA MET A 368 -0.15 3.44 -10.52
C MET A 368 0.75 2.29 -10.10
N THR A 369 0.53 1.69 -8.93
CA THR A 369 1.28 0.52 -8.45
C THR A 369 0.62 -0.78 -8.91
N PRO A 370 1.34 -1.92 -8.95
CA PRO A 370 0.74 -3.20 -9.34
C PRO A 370 -0.48 -3.58 -8.53
N VAL A 371 -0.39 -3.52 -7.19
CA VAL A 371 -1.49 -3.89 -6.28
C VAL A 371 -2.71 -2.99 -6.51
N ARG A 372 -2.50 -1.68 -6.69
CA ARG A 372 -3.60 -0.75 -6.99
C ARG A 372 -4.22 -0.98 -8.36
N PHE A 373 -3.39 -1.30 -9.35
CA PHE A 373 -3.84 -1.62 -10.69
C PHE A 373 -4.68 -2.90 -10.70
N THR A 374 -4.21 -3.99 -10.09
CA THR A 374 -4.93 -5.26 -10.03
C THR A 374 -6.24 -5.12 -9.25
N TYR A 375 -6.22 -4.41 -8.11
CA TYR A 375 -7.43 -4.11 -7.35
C TYR A 375 -8.47 -3.37 -8.21
N ARG A 376 -8.09 -2.25 -8.84
CA ARG A 376 -9.00 -1.47 -9.71
C ARG A 376 -9.48 -2.26 -10.91
N LEU A 377 -8.60 -3.08 -11.51
CA LEU A 377 -8.92 -3.95 -12.63
C LEU A 377 -10.00 -4.95 -12.23
N TYR A 378 -9.83 -5.63 -11.08
CA TYR A 378 -10.77 -6.61 -10.58
C TYR A 378 -12.11 -5.99 -10.18
N GLU A 379 -12.09 -4.82 -9.54
CA GLU A 379 -13.31 -4.06 -9.25
C GLU A 379 -14.08 -3.70 -10.53
N LYS A 380 -13.40 -3.16 -11.55
CA LYS A 380 -14.04 -2.86 -12.85
C LYS A 380 -14.57 -4.12 -13.53
N ALA A 381 -13.82 -5.23 -13.47
CA ALA A 381 -14.26 -6.49 -14.03
C ALA A 381 -15.54 -6.98 -13.34
N ARG A 382 -15.61 -6.97 -12.01
CA ARG A 382 -16.81 -7.38 -11.25
C ARG A 382 -18.06 -6.63 -11.68
N HIS A 383 -17.93 -5.32 -11.87
CA HIS A 383 -19.04 -4.44 -12.27
C HIS A 383 -19.38 -4.54 -13.78
N SER A 384 -18.52 -5.14 -14.60
CA SER A 384 -18.74 -5.25 -16.05
C SER A 384 -19.94 -6.13 -16.43
N GLY A 385 -20.19 -7.18 -15.64
CA GLY A 385 -21.17 -8.22 -15.97
C GLY A 385 -20.88 -9.00 -17.27
N SER A 386 -19.67 -8.86 -17.84
CA SER A 386 -19.26 -9.43 -19.13
C SER A 386 -19.10 -10.96 -19.08
N ASP A 387 -19.36 -11.63 -20.21
CA ASP A 387 -19.11 -13.06 -20.42
C ASP A 387 -17.89 -13.28 -21.31
N ILE A 388 -16.83 -13.87 -20.73
CA ILE A 388 -15.56 -14.11 -21.42
C ILE A 388 -15.44 -15.57 -21.82
N LEU A 389 -15.18 -15.78 -23.11
CA LEU A 389 -15.04 -17.09 -23.72
C LEU A 389 -13.58 -17.56 -23.70
N LEU A 390 -13.34 -18.80 -23.29
CA LEU A 390 -12.03 -19.46 -23.35
C LEU A 390 -12.14 -20.77 -24.16
N PRO A 391 -11.42 -20.88 -25.31
CA PRO A 391 -11.51 -22.05 -26.17
C PRO A 391 -10.60 -23.22 -25.73
N GLU A 392 -9.69 -22.99 -24.79
CA GLU A 392 -8.59 -23.90 -24.43
C GLU A 392 -8.84 -24.63 -23.10
N SER A 393 -10.05 -25.19 -22.95
CA SER A 393 -10.50 -25.83 -21.69
C SER A 393 -9.76 -27.12 -21.32
N ASP A 394 -8.88 -27.62 -22.18
CA ASP A 394 -8.00 -28.75 -21.90
C ASP A 394 -6.69 -28.33 -21.19
N ASP A 395 -6.41 -27.04 -21.06
CA ASP A 395 -5.20 -26.54 -20.39
C ASP A 395 -5.43 -26.37 -18.88
N GLU A 396 -4.56 -26.94 -18.05
CA GLU A 396 -4.67 -26.86 -16.59
C GLU A 396 -4.61 -25.42 -16.07
N ARG A 397 -3.78 -24.57 -16.68
CA ARG A 397 -3.61 -23.18 -16.24
C ARG A 397 -4.87 -22.38 -16.50
N VAL A 398 -5.53 -22.64 -17.64
CA VAL A 398 -6.82 -22.05 -17.99
C VAL A 398 -7.89 -22.46 -16.98
N LEU A 399 -8.00 -23.75 -16.65
CA LEU A 399 -9.00 -24.23 -15.68
C LEU A 399 -8.77 -23.66 -14.27
N ARG A 400 -7.52 -23.62 -13.81
CA ARG A 400 -7.17 -23.00 -12.51
C ARG A 400 -7.50 -21.49 -12.49
N ALA A 401 -7.19 -20.77 -13.56
CA ALA A 401 -7.50 -19.35 -13.67
C ALA A 401 -9.01 -19.09 -13.66
N VAL A 402 -9.79 -19.94 -14.33
CA VAL A 402 -11.25 -19.85 -14.32
C VAL A 402 -11.81 -20.08 -12.92
N GLU A 403 -11.30 -21.04 -12.15
CA GLU A 403 -11.71 -21.23 -10.77
C GLU A 403 -11.49 -19.96 -9.92
N ILE A 404 -10.33 -19.33 -10.04
CA ILE A 404 -10.01 -18.07 -9.36
C ILE A 404 -10.97 -16.96 -9.76
N VAL A 405 -11.21 -16.78 -11.07
CA VAL A 405 -12.14 -15.78 -11.63
C VAL A 405 -13.56 -15.97 -11.09
N LEU A 406 -14.05 -17.21 -11.06
CA LEU A 406 -15.40 -17.55 -10.57
C LEU A 406 -15.53 -17.40 -9.05
N ARG A 407 -14.48 -17.76 -8.29
CA ARG A 407 -14.45 -17.58 -6.82
C ARG A 407 -14.41 -16.12 -6.43
N ARG A 408 -13.60 -15.31 -7.12
CA ARG A 408 -13.51 -13.85 -6.92
C ARG A 408 -14.67 -13.08 -7.57
N ASN A 409 -15.60 -13.79 -8.23
CA ASN A 409 -16.76 -13.27 -8.98
C ASN A 409 -16.39 -12.15 -9.97
N LEU A 410 -15.27 -12.26 -10.68
CA LEU A 410 -14.77 -11.17 -11.54
C LEU A 410 -15.60 -11.00 -12.81
N CYS A 411 -16.04 -12.07 -13.46
CA CYS A 411 -16.91 -12.01 -14.63
C CYS A 411 -17.59 -13.36 -14.86
N LYS A 412 -18.48 -13.44 -15.86
CA LYS A 412 -19.02 -14.72 -16.33
C LYS A 412 -18.00 -15.39 -17.25
N ILE A 413 -17.98 -16.72 -17.25
CA ILE A 413 -17.06 -17.52 -18.06
C ILE A 413 -17.84 -18.51 -18.92
N THR A 414 -17.46 -18.57 -20.20
CA THR A 414 -17.86 -19.63 -21.12
C THR A 414 -16.64 -20.44 -21.57
N LEU A 415 -16.64 -21.74 -21.30
CA LEU A 415 -15.62 -22.70 -21.72
C LEU A 415 -16.07 -23.44 -22.98
N LEU A 416 -15.17 -23.65 -23.94
CA LEU A 416 -15.43 -24.53 -25.08
C LEU A 416 -14.85 -25.92 -24.89
N GLY A 417 -15.63 -26.95 -25.21
CA GLY A 417 -15.18 -28.33 -25.24
C GLY A 417 -16.25 -29.31 -24.76
N ASN A 418 -15.86 -30.58 -24.67
CA ASN A 418 -16.76 -31.64 -24.23
C ASN A 418 -17.04 -31.52 -22.70
N PRO A 419 -18.32 -31.42 -22.28
CA PRO A 419 -18.67 -31.20 -20.87
C PRO A 419 -18.18 -32.29 -19.91
N GLU A 420 -18.22 -33.55 -20.34
CA GLU A 420 -17.79 -34.69 -19.51
C GLU A 420 -16.29 -34.63 -19.26
N LYS A 421 -15.49 -34.37 -20.30
CA LYS A 421 -14.02 -34.23 -20.19
C LYS A 421 -13.61 -33.06 -19.29
N ILE A 422 -14.24 -31.90 -19.47
CA ILE A 422 -13.93 -30.70 -18.66
C ILE A 422 -14.29 -30.96 -17.19
N THR A 423 -15.46 -31.55 -16.92
CA THR A 423 -15.91 -31.85 -15.55
C THR A 423 -15.01 -32.88 -14.88
N GLN A 424 -14.63 -33.95 -15.60
CA GLN A 424 -13.69 -34.95 -15.09
C GLN A 424 -12.34 -34.33 -14.73
N ARG A 425 -11.81 -33.46 -15.60
CA ARG A 425 -10.52 -32.80 -15.39
C ARG A 425 -10.56 -31.81 -14.23
N ALA A 426 -11.63 -31.04 -14.11
CA ALA A 426 -11.86 -30.16 -12.96
C ALA A 426 -11.88 -30.95 -11.65
N SER A 427 -12.56 -32.10 -11.62
CA SER A 427 -12.60 -32.99 -10.44
C SER A 427 -11.22 -33.56 -10.09
N LEU A 428 -10.40 -33.92 -11.08
CA LEU A 428 -9.03 -34.41 -10.83
C LEU A 428 -8.11 -33.33 -10.25
N LEU A 429 -8.34 -32.07 -10.63
CA LEU A 429 -7.57 -30.91 -10.17
C LEU A 429 -8.13 -30.29 -8.87
N GLY A 430 -9.28 -30.78 -8.36
CA GLY A 430 -9.95 -30.23 -7.18
C GLY A 430 -10.57 -28.85 -7.40
N LEU A 431 -10.97 -28.52 -8.64
CA LEU A 431 -11.49 -27.21 -9.03
C LEU A 431 -13.02 -27.19 -9.05
N ASP A 432 -13.63 -26.12 -8.54
CA ASP A 432 -15.07 -25.87 -8.68
C ASP A 432 -15.36 -24.94 -9.86
N LEU A 433 -15.86 -25.52 -10.96
CA LEU A 433 -16.26 -24.82 -12.18
C LEU A 433 -17.77 -24.79 -12.38
N SER A 434 -18.57 -25.07 -11.35
CA SER A 434 -20.03 -25.20 -11.44
C SER A 434 -20.75 -23.94 -11.97
N LYS A 435 -20.13 -22.76 -11.80
CA LYS A 435 -20.63 -21.48 -12.31
C LYS A 435 -20.23 -21.17 -13.76
N ALA A 436 -19.32 -21.94 -14.37
CA ALA A 436 -18.95 -21.73 -15.77
C ALA A 436 -20.00 -22.31 -16.71
N ARG A 437 -20.28 -21.61 -17.82
CA ARG A 437 -21.05 -22.17 -18.93
C ARG A 437 -20.12 -23.02 -19.79
N ILE A 438 -20.47 -24.26 -20.06
CA ILE A 438 -19.70 -25.12 -20.98
C ILE A 438 -20.49 -25.26 -22.29
N VAL A 439 -19.82 -25.05 -23.42
CA VAL A 439 -20.39 -25.17 -24.76
C VAL A 439 -19.56 -26.17 -25.56
N ASP A 440 -20.21 -27.24 -26.02
CA ASP A 440 -19.62 -28.20 -26.95
C ASP A 440 -19.80 -27.72 -28.40
N PRO A 441 -18.73 -27.37 -29.13
CA PRO A 441 -18.83 -26.96 -30.53
C PRO A 441 -19.45 -28.01 -31.44
N GLU A 442 -19.31 -29.31 -31.13
CA GLU A 442 -19.84 -30.40 -31.96
C GLU A 442 -21.36 -30.57 -31.82
N GLN A 443 -21.91 -30.17 -30.66
CA GLN A 443 -23.34 -30.28 -30.36
C GLN A 443 -24.05 -28.93 -30.39
N PHE A 444 -23.39 -27.87 -30.89
CA PHE A 444 -23.94 -26.52 -30.87
C PHE A 444 -25.11 -26.38 -31.85
N PRO A 445 -26.33 -26.03 -31.40
CA PRO A 445 -27.53 -26.03 -32.25
C PRO A 445 -27.47 -25.05 -33.43
N ASP A 446 -26.81 -23.90 -33.28
CA ASP A 446 -26.83 -22.80 -34.26
C ASP A 446 -25.64 -22.84 -35.23
N MET A 447 -25.03 -24.01 -35.44
CA MET A 447 -23.85 -24.15 -36.29
C MET A 447 -24.10 -23.71 -37.74
N ASP A 448 -25.30 -23.96 -38.29
CA ASP A 448 -25.65 -23.51 -39.65
C ASP A 448 -25.65 -21.98 -39.79
N THR A 449 -26.09 -21.26 -38.75
CA THR A 449 -26.05 -19.78 -38.70
C THR A 449 -24.61 -19.27 -38.71
N PHE A 450 -23.69 -19.97 -38.03
CA PHE A 450 -22.28 -19.61 -37.98
C PHE A 450 -21.63 -19.76 -39.36
N VAL A 451 -21.91 -20.90 -40.02
CA VAL A 451 -21.42 -21.19 -41.38
C VAL A 451 -21.92 -20.16 -42.39
N GLU A 452 -23.22 -19.85 -42.36
CA GLU A 452 -23.82 -18.88 -43.28
C GLU A 452 -23.28 -17.46 -43.02
N THR A 453 -23.11 -17.08 -41.75
CA THR A 453 -22.54 -15.78 -41.38
C THR A 453 -21.10 -15.66 -41.88
N PHE A 454 -20.25 -16.67 -41.65
CA PHE A 454 -18.87 -16.64 -42.12
C PHE A 454 -18.78 -16.60 -43.65
N TYR A 455 -19.60 -17.40 -44.33
CA TYR A 455 -19.71 -17.37 -45.80
C TYR A 455 -20.04 -15.97 -46.30
N ARG A 456 -21.05 -15.31 -45.72
CA ARG A 456 -21.44 -13.94 -46.08
C ARG A 456 -20.32 -12.93 -45.84
N VAL A 457 -19.67 -12.98 -44.68
CA VAL A 457 -18.58 -12.05 -44.31
C VAL A 457 -17.38 -12.17 -45.28
N ARG A 458 -17.09 -13.38 -45.77
CA ARG A 458 -15.90 -13.68 -46.58
C ARG A 458 -16.17 -13.99 -48.05
N LYS A 459 -17.42 -13.89 -48.51
CA LYS A 459 -17.84 -14.16 -49.90
C LYS A 459 -16.99 -13.40 -50.93
N HIS A 460 -16.69 -12.14 -50.65
CA HIS A 460 -15.86 -11.28 -51.51
C HIS A 460 -14.40 -11.74 -51.65
N LYS A 461 -13.93 -12.67 -50.80
CA LYS A 461 -12.59 -13.31 -50.87
C LYS A 461 -12.64 -14.71 -51.49
N GLY A 462 -13.76 -15.12 -52.08
CA GLY A 462 -13.87 -16.39 -52.81
C GLY A 462 -14.13 -17.63 -51.94
N ILE A 463 -14.51 -17.46 -50.66
CA ILE A 463 -14.90 -18.61 -49.81
C ILE A 463 -16.22 -19.22 -50.31
N ILE A 464 -16.25 -20.54 -50.45
CA ILE A 464 -17.46 -21.33 -50.73
C ILE A 464 -18.03 -21.96 -49.45
N ARG A 465 -19.32 -22.27 -49.44
CA ARG A 465 -20.03 -22.78 -48.24
C ARG A 465 -19.38 -24.03 -47.59
N PRO A 466 -18.87 -25.03 -48.33
CA PRO A 466 -18.14 -26.15 -47.72
C PRO A 466 -16.88 -25.72 -46.96
N MET A 467 -16.10 -24.77 -47.50
CA MET A 467 -14.94 -24.21 -46.80
C MET A 467 -15.35 -23.42 -45.56
N ALA A 468 -16.47 -22.69 -45.63
CA ALA A 468 -17.00 -21.99 -44.45
C ALA A 468 -17.36 -22.98 -43.33
N LYS A 469 -17.93 -24.14 -43.68
CA LYS A 469 -18.22 -25.22 -42.72
C LYS A 469 -16.95 -25.77 -42.08
N GLU A 470 -15.92 -26.08 -42.88
CA GLU A 470 -14.62 -26.55 -42.38
C GLU A 470 -13.97 -25.52 -41.43
N MET A 471 -14.01 -24.23 -41.79
CA MET A 471 -13.46 -23.18 -40.94
C MET A 471 -14.21 -23.04 -39.63
N MET A 472 -15.54 -23.14 -39.62
CA MET A 472 -16.33 -23.08 -38.38
C MET A 472 -16.13 -24.31 -37.49
N SER A 473 -15.70 -25.46 -38.02
CA SER A 473 -15.30 -26.62 -37.21
C SER A 473 -14.01 -26.39 -36.41
N ARG A 474 -13.22 -25.35 -36.73
CA ARG A 474 -12.00 -25.02 -35.99
C ARG A 474 -12.35 -24.18 -34.75
N VAL A 475 -11.89 -24.61 -33.58
CA VAL A 475 -12.26 -23.99 -32.28
C VAL A 475 -12.00 -22.49 -32.23
N SER A 476 -10.88 -22.00 -32.78
CA SER A 476 -10.55 -20.57 -32.78
C SER A 476 -11.50 -19.72 -33.65
N TYR A 477 -11.94 -20.24 -34.79
CA TYR A 477 -12.93 -19.58 -35.65
C TYR A 477 -14.33 -19.67 -35.06
N PHE A 478 -14.70 -20.82 -34.49
CA PHE A 478 -15.96 -20.99 -33.77
C PHE A 478 -16.08 -20.01 -32.60
N ALA A 479 -15.06 -19.96 -31.74
CA ALA A 479 -14.96 -19.03 -30.61
C ALA A 479 -15.12 -17.57 -31.04
N THR A 480 -14.41 -17.17 -32.09
CA THR A 480 -14.49 -15.82 -32.64
C THR A 480 -15.88 -15.51 -33.18
N MET A 481 -16.55 -16.47 -33.82
CA MET A 481 -17.91 -16.31 -34.31
C MET A 481 -18.93 -16.19 -33.17
N MET A 482 -18.73 -16.93 -32.06
CA MET A 482 -19.55 -16.78 -30.85
C MET A 482 -19.51 -15.35 -30.32
N VAL A 483 -18.31 -14.78 -30.19
CA VAL A 483 -18.14 -13.38 -29.78
C VAL A 483 -18.76 -12.44 -30.80
N TYR A 484 -18.51 -12.63 -32.09
CA TYR A 484 -19.08 -11.79 -33.15
C TYR A 484 -20.62 -11.73 -33.12
N LEU A 485 -21.28 -12.87 -32.96
CA LEU A 485 -22.74 -12.98 -32.88
C LEU A 485 -23.34 -12.65 -31.51
N GLY A 486 -22.50 -12.37 -30.50
CA GLY A 486 -22.95 -11.94 -29.17
C GLY A 486 -23.36 -13.08 -28.23
N HIS A 487 -22.88 -14.30 -28.47
CA HIS A 487 -23.01 -15.41 -27.51
C HIS A 487 -22.03 -15.30 -26.33
N ALA A 488 -20.99 -14.48 -26.48
CA ALA A 488 -20.06 -14.04 -25.46
C ALA A 488 -19.60 -12.60 -25.79
N ASP A 489 -19.05 -11.90 -24.81
CA ASP A 489 -18.66 -10.50 -24.93
C ASP A 489 -17.18 -10.32 -25.31
N GLY A 490 -16.33 -11.29 -25.00
CA GLY A 490 -14.91 -11.27 -25.37
C GLY A 490 -14.29 -12.65 -25.44
N LEU A 491 -13.08 -12.72 -26.01
CA LEU A 491 -12.32 -13.96 -26.22
C LEU A 491 -10.92 -13.84 -25.62
N VAL A 492 -10.51 -14.86 -24.85
CA VAL A 492 -9.13 -15.05 -24.41
C VAL A 492 -8.64 -16.41 -24.87
N SER A 493 -7.52 -16.46 -25.60
CA SER A 493 -6.93 -17.69 -26.17
C SER A 493 -5.41 -17.52 -26.28
N GLY A 494 -4.65 -18.57 -26.60
CA GLY A 494 -3.19 -18.50 -26.86
C GLY A 494 -2.33 -19.27 -25.85
N ALA A 495 -2.93 -19.87 -24.82
CA ALA A 495 -2.21 -20.73 -23.89
C ALA A 495 -1.68 -21.99 -24.62
N THR A 496 -2.41 -22.48 -25.62
CA THR A 496 -2.02 -23.62 -26.46
C THR A 496 -1.99 -23.30 -27.96
N HIS A 497 -2.68 -22.25 -28.42
CA HIS A 497 -2.63 -21.78 -29.80
C HIS A 497 -1.48 -20.79 -30.07
N THR A 498 -1.11 -20.63 -31.34
CA THR A 498 -0.22 -19.53 -31.76
C THR A 498 -0.97 -18.20 -31.79
N THR A 499 -0.25 -17.09 -31.53
CA THR A 499 -0.77 -15.72 -31.70
C THR A 499 -1.44 -15.50 -33.06
N ARG A 500 -0.89 -16.10 -34.13
CA ARG A 500 -1.48 -16.05 -35.47
C ARG A 500 -2.84 -16.77 -35.54
N GLU A 501 -2.99 -17.90 -34.87
CA GLU A 501 -4.25 -18.66 -34.82
C GLU A 501 -5.34 -17.97 -34.00
N THR A 502 -4.96 -17.21 -32.96
CA THR A 502 -5.88 -16.37 -32.16
C THR A 502 -6.29 -15.11 -32.91
N ILE A 503 -5.33 -14.37 -33.49
CA ILE A 503 -5.58 -13.04 -34.07
C ILE A 503 -6.19 -13.11 -35.47
N LYS A 504 -5.80 -14.07 -36.31
CA LYS A 504 -6.28 -14.15 -37.70
C LYS A 504 -7.81 -14.25 -37.80
N PRO A 505 -8.51 -15.13 -37.06
CA PRO A 505 -9.97 -15.17 -37.08
C PRO A 505 -10.59 -13.84 -36.66
N ALA A 506 -10.02 -13.19 -35.64
CA ALA A 506 -10.50 -11.90 -35.14
C ALA A 506 -10.45 -10.81 -36.23
N PHE A 507 -9.38 -10.80 -37.04
CA PHE A 507 -9.24 -9.87 -38.17
C PHE A 507 -10.16 -10.21 -39.34
N GLU A 508 -10.42 -11.50 -39.59
CA GLU A 508 -11.29 -11.94 -40.68
C GLU A 508 -12.79 -11.73 -40.38
N ILE A 509 -13.20 -11.86 -39.11
CA ILE A 509 -14.61 -11.88 -38.69
C ILE A 509 -15.01 -10.56 -38.01
N ILE A 510 -14.36 -10.19 -36.90
CA ILE A 510 -14.77 -9.08 -36.03
C ILE A 510 -14.41 -7.73 -36.65
N LYS A 511 -13.20 -7.65 -37.24
CA LYS A 511 -12.63 -6.45 -37.88
C LYS A 511 -12.41 -5.27 -36.92
N MET A 512 -11.86 -4.20 -37.49
CA MET A 512 -11.58 -2.94 -36.80
C MET A 512 -12.85 -2.21 -36.38
N GLN A 513 -12.71 -1.39 -35.34
CA GLN A 513 -13.71 -0.40 -34.96
C GLN A 513 -13.87 0.66 -36.09
N PRO A 514 -15.07 1.23 -36.26
CA PRO A 514 -15.25 2.37 -37.16
C PRO A 514 -14.33 3.53 -36.75
N GLY A 515 -13.60 4.11 -37.71
CA GLY A 515 -12.72 5.25 -37.45
C GLY A 515 -11.30 4.92 -36.95
N THR A 516 -10.97 3.64 -36.73
CA THR A 516 -9.59 3.18 -36.48
C THR A 516 -8.97 2.62 -37.75
N GLY A 517 -7.82 3.15 -38.17
CA GLY A 517 -7.08 2.67 -39.35
C GLY A 517 -6.21 1.45 -39.09
N LEU A 518 -5.88 1.19 -37.82
CA LEU A 518 -4.92 0.18 -37.41
C LEU A 518 -5.38 -0.57 -36.16
N ILE A 519 -5.07 -1.88 -36.11
CA ILE A 519 -5.11 -2.69 -34.89
C ILE A 519 -3.71 -2.76 -34.33
N SER A 520 -3.55 -2.44 -33.05
CA SER A 520 -2.28 -2.56 -32.33
C SER A 520 -2.44 -3.39 -31.07
N SER A 521 -1.35 -3.59 -30.34
CA SER A 521 -1.40 -4.21 -29.02
C SER A 521 -0.59 -3.42 -28.00
N VAL A 522 -0.97 -3.59 -26.73
CA VAL A 522 -0.18 -3.13 -25.60
C VAL A 522 0.04 -4.23 -24.57
N PHE A 523 1.10 -4.09 -23.78
CA PHE A 523 1.28 -4.82 -22.54
C PHE A 523 1.20 -3.85 -21.36
N PHE A 524 0.52 -4.26 -20.29
CA PHE A 524 0.68 -3.64 -18.98
C PHE A 524 1.84 -4.32 -18.27
N MET A 525 2.92 -3.56 -18.06
CA MET A 525 4.13 -4.00 -17.38
C MET A 525 4.04 -3.59 -15.91
N LEU A 526 3.73 -4.56 -15.05
CA LEU A 526 3.66 -4.40 -13.59
C LEU A 526 5.08 -4.61 -13.04
N LEU A 527 5.81 -3.50 -12.90
CA LEU A 527 7.09 -3.43 -12.20
C LEU A 527 6.85 -3.31 -10.70
N HIS A 528 7.86 -3.55 -9.86
CA HIS A 528 7.70 -3.52 -8.39
C HIS A 528 7.00 -2.26 -7.84
N ASP A 529 7.29 -1.08 -8.40
CA ASP A 529 6.80 0.21 -7.89
C ASP A 529 5.78 0.90 -8.81
N ARG A 530 5.56 0.41 -10.04
CA ARG A 530 4.70 1.08 -11.03
C ARG A 530 4.14 0.14 -12.10
N VAL A 531 3.08 0.60 -12.77
CA VAL A 531 2.55 0.01 -14.00
C VAL A 531 2.85 0.91 -15.19
N LEU A 532 3.48 0.34 -16.22
CA LEU A 532 3.76 1.00 -17.49
C LEU A 532 2.97 0.33 -18.63
N VAL A 533 2.74 1.07 -19.71
CA VAL A 533 2.07 0.56 -20.92
C VAL A 533 3.05 0.53 -22.08
N TYR A 534 3.31 -0.64 -22.65
CA TYR A 534 4.25 -0.83 -23.76
C TYR A 534 3.48 -1.17 -25.03
N GLY A 535 3.66 -0.42 -26.12
CA GLY A 535 3.01 -0.70 -27.40
C GLY A 535 3.81 -0.22 -28.61
N ASP A 536 3.69 -0.78 -29.81
CA ASP A 536 3.16 -2.09 -30.12
C ASP A 536 4.26 -3.15 -29.92
N CYS A 537 3.88 -4.30 -29.35
CA CYS A 537 4.80 -5.38 -29.03
C CYS A 537 4.42 -6.75 -29.63
N ALA A 538 3.31 -6.83 -30.38
CA ALA A 538 2.82 -8.11 -30.92
C ALA A 538 2.23 -8.07 -32.34
N VAL A 539 1.76 -6.92 -32.85
CA VAL A 539 0.93 -6.91 -34.07
C VAL A 539 1.67 -6.37 -35.29
N ASN A 540 2.20 -5.15 -35.22
CA ASN A 540 2.69 -4.42 -36.39
C ASN A 540 4.23 -4.51 -36.51
N PRO A 541 4.79 -5.26 -37.49
CA PRO A 541 6.23 -5.47 -37.60
C PRO A 541 7.04 -4.19 -37.84
N HIS A 542 6.57 -3.38 -38.80
CA HIS A 542 7.25 -2.18 -39.28
C HIS A 542 6.23 -1.05 -39.48
N PRO A 543 5.70 -0.46 -38.40
CA PRO A 543 4.76 0.66 -38.53
C PRO A 543 5.48 1.86 -39.17
N ASP A 544 4.79 2.52 -40.11
CA ASP A 544 5.19 3.81 -40.64
C ASP A 544 4.82 4.95 -39.67
N ALA A 545 5.11 6.21 -40.04
CA ALA A 545 4.88 7.34 -39.14
C ALA A 545 3.39 7.54 -38.79
N GLU A 546 2.48 7.33 -39.74
CA GLU A 546 1.04 7.47 -39.50
C GLU A 546 0.54 6.35 -38.59
N ALA A 547 0.88 5.09 -38.89
CA ALA A 547 0.56 3.94 -38.06
C ALA A 547 1.10 4.12 -36.63
N LEU A 548 2.34 4.58 -36.48
CA LEU A 548 2.96 4.80 -35.17
C LEU A 548 2.26 5.91 -34.38
N SER A 549 1.78 6.96 -35.07
CA SER A 549 0.96 8.01 -34.45
C SER A 549 -0.38 7.46 -33.93
N GLU A 550 -1.00 6.53 -34.67
CA GLU A 550 -2.25 5.87 -34.25
C GLU A 550 -2.03 4.95 -33.05
N ILE A 551 -0.95 4.15 -33.06
CA ILE A 551 -0.57 3.28 -31.93
C ILE A 551 -0.43 4.10 -30.65
N ALA A 552 0.22 5.27 -30.73
CA ALA A 552 0.41 6.16 -29.60
C ALA A 552 -0.91 6.65 -29.00
N ILE A 553 -1.84 7.10 -29.85
CA ILE A 553 -3.15 7.60 -29.42
C ILE A 553 -4.02 6.46 -28.85
N GLN A 554 -4.02 5.29 -29.48
CA GLN A 554 -4.77 4.11 -28.99
C GLN A 554 -4.22 3.62 -27.64
N SER A 555 -2.90 3.60 -27.50
CA SER A 555 -2.22 3.23 -26.26
C SER A 555 -2.52 4.21 -25.13
N ALA A 556 -2.52 5.51 -25.41
CA ALA A 556 -2.89 6.54 -24.44
C ALA A 556 -4.35 6.41 -23.97
N ARG A 557 -5.29 6.14 -24.88
CA ARG A 557 -6.70 5.89 -24.54
C ARG A 557 -6.84 4.66 -23.65
N THR A 558 -6.13 3.59 -23.99
CA THR A 558 -6.12 2.35 -23.20
C THR A 558 -5.54 2.60 -21.81
N ALA A 559 -4.39 3.26 -21.70
CA ALA A 559 -3.80 3.63 -20.41
C ALA A 559 -4.80 4.38 -19.52
N ARG A 560 -5.43 5.43 -20.07
CA ARG A 560 -6.43 6.24 -19.36
C ARG A 560 -7.64 5.42 -18.92
N ALA A 561 -8.13 4.52 -19.77
CA ALA A 561 -9.26 3.65 -19.43
C ALA A 561 -8.98 2.73 -18.23
N PHE A 562 -7.72 2.32 -18.04
CA PHE A 562 -7.27 1.55 -16.88
C PHE A 562 -6.73 2.43 -15.72
N GLY A 563 -6.95 3.76 -15.79
CA GLY A 563 -6.62 4.70 -14.73
C GLY A 563 -5.15 5.09 -14.64
N ILE A 564 -4.37 4.83 -15.70
CA ILE A 564 -2.99 5.27 -15.85
C ILE A 564 -3.00 6.59 -16.64
N GLU A 565 -2.51 7.67 -16.03
CA GLU A 565 -2.44 8.97 -16.70
C GLU A 565 -1.42 8.91 -17.86
N PRO A 566 -1.83 9.13 -19.12
CA PRO A 566 -0.98 8.88 -20.27
C PRO A 566 0.07 9.99 -20.46
N ARG A 567 1.34 9.62 -20.29
CA ARG A 567 2.53 10.39 -20.67
C ARG A 567 3.32 9.55 -21.65
N VAL A 568 3.19 9.88 -22.93
CA VAL A 568 3.56 9.02 -24.06
C VAL A 568 4.96 9.36 -24.54
N ALA A 569 5.90 8.46 -24.32
CA ALA A 569 7.25 8.52 -24.89
C ALA A 569 7.29 7.77 -26.23
N MET A 570 7.61 8.48 -27.31
CA MET A 570 7.83 7.92 -28.64
C MET A 570 9.29 7.50 -28.76
N LEU A 571 9.54 6.19 -28.63
CA LEU A 571 10.90 5.67 -28.43
C LEU A 571 11.72 5.64 -29.71
N SER A 572 13.01 5.93 -29.57
CA SER A 572 14.03 5.83 -30.60
C SER A 572 15.41 5.62 -29.97
N TYR A 573 16.43 5.37 -30.79
CA TYR A 573 17.82 5.30 -30.32
C TYR A 573 18.45 6.68 -30.10
N SER A 574 17.72 7.78 -30.36
CA SER A 574 18.15 9.16 -30.13
C SER A 574 17.04 9.98 -29.45
N SER A 575 17.45 11.05 -28.74
CA SER A 575 16.54 11.96 -28.05
C SER A 575 16.61 13.37 -28.65
N GLY A 576 15.45 14.00 -28.81
CA GLY A 576 15.33 15.38 -29.30
C GLY A 576 15.85 15.56 -30.74
N ASP A 577 16.60 16.64 -30.95
CA ASP A 577 17.12 17.03 -32.28
C ASP A 577 18.50 16.45 -32.60
N SER A 578 19.11 15.72 -31.65
CA SER A 578 20.49 15.25 -31.77
C SER A 578 20.69 14.12 -32.81
N GLY A 579 19.64 13.36 -33.12
CA GLY A 579 19.69 12.21 -34.02
C GLY A 579 19.26 12.51 -35.44
N ILE A 580 20.07 12.08 -36.40
CA ILE A 580 19.78 12.11 -37.83
C ILE A 580 19.70 10.67 -38.34
N GLY A 581 18.58 10.28 -38.93
CA GLY A 581 18.38 8.94 -39.47
C GLY A 581 16.93 8.70 -39.88
N LYS A 582 16.70 7.76 -40.82
CA LYS A 582 15.34 7.45 -41.31
C LYS A 582 14.40 7.02 -40.18
N ASP A 583 14.89 6.19 -39.26
CA ASP A 583 14.07 5.71 -38.14
C ASP A 583 13.80 6.81 -37.10
N VAL A 584 14.75 7.73 -36.88
CA VAL A 584 14.55 8.89 -35.99
C VAL A 584 13.53 9.85 -36.59
N GLU A 585 13.65 10.13 -37.89
CA GLU A 585 12.72 11.00 -38.62
C GLU A 585 11.31 10.42 -38.67
N LYS A 586 11.18 9.10 -38.84
CA LYS A 586 9.89 8.40 -38.75
C LYS A 586 9.21 8.65 -37.40
N VAL A 587 9.94 8.51 -36.29
CA VAL A 587 9.41 8.72 -34.94
C VAL A 587 9.07 10.20 -34.71
N ARG A 588 9.89 11.13 -35.22
CA ARG A 588 9.63 12.58 -35.19
C ARG A 588 8.32 12.94 -35.89
N GLN A 589 8.15 12.49 -37.14
CA GLN A 589 6.93 12.69 -37.93
C GLN A 589 5.70 12.07 -37.25
N ALA A 590 5.84 10.87 -36.67
CA ALA A 590 4.77 10.22 -35.92
C ALA A 590 4.36 11.04 -34.69
N THR A 591 5.34 11.59 -33.97
CA THR A 591 5.10 12.43 -32.78
C THR A 591 4.36 13.71 -33.14
N GLU A 592 4.79 14.40 -34.20
CA GLU A 592 4.11 15.62 -34.69
C GLU A 592 2.68 15.32 -35.15
N THR A 593 2.48 14.24 -35.89
CA THR A 593 1.16 13.80 -36.35
C THR A 593 0.24 13.49 -35.18
N ALA A 594 0.74 12.79 -34.15
CA ALA A 594 -0.03 12.47 -32.97
C ALA A 594 -0.39 13.73 -32.15
N ARG A 595 0.53 14.70 -32.02
CA ARG A 595 0.24 16.01 -31.39
C ARG A 595 -0.85 16.79 -32.13
N GLN A 596 -0.85 16.74 -33.46
CA GLN A 596 -1.89 17.39 -34.27
C GLN A 596 -3.26 16.69 -34.10
N LYS A 597 -3.28 15.35 -34.11
CA LYS A 597 -4.50 14.55 -33.96
C LYS A 597 -5.06 14.56 -32.52
N ALA A 598 -4.20 14.75 -31.51
CA ALA A 598 -4.58 14.78 -30.08
C ALA A 598 -3.77 15.85 -29.31
N PRO A 599 -4.13 17.15 -29.41
CA PRO A 599 -3.35 18.25 -28.82
C PRO A 599 -3.22 18.21 -27.29
N ASP A 600 -4.21 17.65 -26.60
CA ASP A 600 -4.22 17.55 -25.13
C ASP A 600 -3.36 16.40 -24.59
N LEU A 601 -2.87 15.52 -25.47
CA LEU A 601 -2.08 14.37 -25.08
C LEU A 601 -0.64 14.79 -24.75
N LEU A 602 -0.17 14.45 -23.55
CA LEU A 602 1.24 14.59 -23.18
C LEU A 602 2.06 13.55 -23.95
N ILE A 603 2.60 13.95 -25.10
CA ILE A 603 3.38 13.09 -25.99
C ILE A 603 4.67 13.76 -26.43
N GLU A 604 5.76 13.02 -26.39
CA GLU A 604 7.08 13.52 -26.77
C GLU A 604 7.99 12.44 -27.33
N GLY A 605 8.81 12.84 -28.28
CA GLY A 605 9.88 12.07 -28.87
C GLY A 605 10.38 12.73 -30.15
N PRO A 606 11.36 12.11 -30.83
CA PRO A 606 12.00 10.84 -30.49
C PRO A 606 12.72 10.90 -29.14
N MET A 607 12.67 9.81 -28.37
CA MET A 607 13.22 9.73 -27.02
C MET A 607 13.89 8.38 -26.78
N GLN A 608 15.07 8.38 -26.13
CA GLN A 608 15.69 7.14 -25.67
C GLN A 608 15.00 6.61 -24.41
N TYR A 609 15.10 5.30 -24.19
CA TYR A 609 14.43 4.65 -23.06
C TYR A 609 14.91 5.18 -21.70
N ASP A 610 16.21 5.49 -21.56
CA ASP A 610 16.78 6.08 -20.34
C ASP A 610 16.19 7.46 -20.03
N ALA A 611 16.10 8.33 -21.05
CA ALA A 611 15.46 9.65 -20.94
C ALA A 611 13.95 9.54 -20.61
N ALA A 612 13.29 8.48 -21.05
CA ALA A 612 11.86 8.26 -20.78
C ALA A 612 11.59 7.81 -19.34
N ILE A 613 12.45 6.97 -18.76
CA ILE A 613 12.20 6.31 -17.46
C ILE A 613 12.90 6.98 -16.27
N ASP A 614 14.07 7.58 -16.48
CA ASP A 614 14.95 8.10 -15.42
C ASP A 614 14.85 9.64 -15.32
N PRO A 615 14.33 10.20 -14.20
CA PRO A 615 14.24 11.64 -14.00
C PRO A 615 15.57 12.39 -14.05
N GLN A 616 16.67 11.76 -13.64
CA GLN A 616 18.00 12.39 -13.66
C GLN A 616 18.51 12.51 -15.10
N VAL A 617 18.43 11.43 -15.87
CA VAL A 617 18.79 11.44 -17.31
C VAL A 617 17.88 12.40 -18.08
N ALA A 618 16.58 12.44 -17.73
CA ALA A 618 15.63 13.37 -18.32
C ALA A 618 16.00 14.84 -18.08
N LYS A 619 16.43 15.21 -16.87
CA LYS A 619 16.90 16.58 -16.56
C LYS A 619 18.11 16.97 -17.41
N GLU A 620 19.00 16.03 -17.71
CA GLU A 620 20.19 16.29 -18.54
C GLU A 620 19.86 16.37 -20.04
N LYS A 621 19.05 15.43 -20.55
CA LYS A 621 18.77 15.32 -22.00
C LYS A 621 17.59 16.17 -22.46
N MET A 622 16.56 16.33 -21.64
CA MET A 622 15.26 16.93 -22.00
C MET A 622 14.63 17.70 -20.80
N PRO A 623 15.30 18.76 -20.27
CA PRO A 623 14.92 19.41 -19.01
C PRO A 623 13.52 20.03 -18.99
N ASP A 624 13.04 20.53 -20.13
CA ASP A 624 11.74 21.20 -20.24
C ASP A 624 10.58 20.25 -20.58
N SER A 625 10.86 18.95 -20.70
CA SER A 625 9.88 17.94 -21.07
C SER A 625 8.92 17.63 -19.92
N ARG A 626 7.62 17.56 -20.24
CA ARG A 626 6.57 17.09 -19.31
C ARG A 626 6.40 15.57 -19.31
N VAL A 627 7.13 14.87 -20.18
CA VAL A 627 7.05 13.42 -20.42
C VAL A 627 8.34 12.72 -19.99
N ALA A 628 9.52 13.26 -20.29
CA ALA A 628 10.80 12.65 -19.98
C ALA A 628 10.96 12.40 -18.46
N GLY A 629 11.48 11.22 -18.11
CA GLY A 629 11.63 10.74 -16.74
C GLY A 629 10.33 10.38 -16.02
N GLN A 630 9.19 10.70 -16.62
CA GLN A 630 7.84 10.55 -16.06
C GLN A 630 6.91 9.80 -17.02
N ALA A 631 7.45 9.15 -18.06
CA ALA A 631 6.65 8.47 -19.06
C ALA A 631 5.92 7.27 -18.44
N THR A 632 4.66 7.09 -18.83
CA THR A 632 3.81 5.97 -18.40
C THR A 632 3.43 5.07 -19.57
N VAL A 633 3.51 5.60 -20.80
CA VAL A 633 3.21 4.88 -22.04
C VAL A 633 4.44 4.96 -22.95
N PHE A 634 4.92 3.82 -23.41
CA PHE A 634 6.15 3.67 -24.17
C PHE A 634 5.81 3.10 -25.54
N ILE A 635 6.04 3.91 -26.58
CA ILE A 635 5.71 3.55 -27.96
C ILE A 635 6.97 3.13 -28.71
N PHE A 636 7.08 1.84 -29.01
CA PHE A 636 8.22 1.24 -29.70
C PHE A 636 8.17 1.50 -31.20
N PRO A 637 9.34 1.77 -31.84
CA PRO A 637 9.39 2.13 -33.25
C PRO A 637 9.09 0.96 -34.20
N ASP A 638 9.22 -0.28 -33.73
CA ASP A 638 9.01 -1.52 -34.47
C ASP A 638 8.82 -2.72 -33.53
N LEU A 639 8.32 -3.83 -34.09
CA LEU A 639 8.01 -5.03 -33.33
C LEU A 639 9.23 -5.75 -32.77
N ASN A 640 10.39 -5.74 -33.46
CA ASN A 640 11.58 -6.41 -32.93
C ASN A 640 12.05 -5.71 -31.66
N THR A 641 12.07 -4.38 -31.67
CA THR A 641 12.40 -3.58 -30.48
C THR A 641 11.37 -3.84 -29.38
N GLY A 642 10.08 -3.67 -29.65
CA GLY A 642 9.02 -3.85 -28.65
C GLY A 642 8.99 -5.26 -28.05
N ASN A 643 9.01 -6.30 -28.89
CA ASN A 643 8.90 -7.70 -28.46
C ASN A 643 10.08 -8.15 -27.59
N ASN A 644 11.31 -7.81 -28.01
CA ASN A 644 12.50 -8.15 -27.22
C ASN A 644 12.54 -7.38 -25.91
N THR A 645 12.22 -6.08 -25.92
CA THR A 645 12.30 -5.25 -24.70
C THR A 645 11.30 -5.69 -23.64
N TYR A 646 10.01 -5.90 -23.95
CA TYR A 646 9.05 -6.29 -22.91
C TYR A 646 9.41 -7.65 -22.30
N LYS A 647 9.87 -8.62 -23.12
CA LYS A 647 10.31 -9.94 -22.63
C LYS A 647 11.57 -9.85 -21.80
N ALA A 648 12.53 -9.02 -22.20
CA ALA A 648 13.75 -8.80 -21.43
C ALA A 648 13.41 -8.20 -20.06
N VAL A 649 12.57 -7.16 -20.01
CA VAL A 649 12.11 -6.55 -18.75
C VAL A 649 11.34 -7.56 -17.90
N GLN A 650 10.40 -8.31 -18.48
CA GLN A 650 9.65 -9.37 -17.77
C GLN A 650 10.58 -10.39 -17.11
N ARG A 651 11.57 -10.89 -17.85
CA ARG A 651 12.45 -11.98 -17.39
C ARG A 651 13.56 -11.51 -16.47
N SER A 652 14.13 -10.33 -16.71
CA SER A 652 15.26 -9.82 -15.94
C SER A 652 14.84 -9.09 -14.67
N ALA A 653 13.68 -8.44 -14.66
CA ALA A 653 13.18 -7.69 -13.51
C ALA A 653 12.11 -8.45 -12.69
N GLY A 654 11.74 -9.67 -13.10
CA GLY A 654 10.65 -10.42 -12.47
C GLY A 654 9.27 -9.74 -12.60
N ALA A 655 9.13 -8.81 -13.53
CA ALA A 655 7.90 -8.06 -13.73
C ALA A 655 6.78 -8.93 -14.32
N ILE A 656 5.54 -8.66 -13.92
CA ILE A 656 4.36 -9.29 -14.53
C ILE A 656 4.02 -8.51 -15.81
N ALA A 657 3.78 -9.21 -16.92
CA ALA A 657 3.46 -8.61 -18.20
C ALA A 657 2.09 -9.09 -18.67
N ILE A 658 1.07 -8.24 -18.51
CA ILE A 658 -0.30 -8.58 -18.89
C ILE A 658 -0.52 -8.18 -20.35
N GLY A 659 -0.66 -9.16 -21.23
CA GLY A 659 -0.91 -8.95 -22.67
C GLY A 659 -0.40 -10.09 -23.57
N PRO A 660 -0.44 -9.90 -24.90
CA PRO A 660 -0.80 -8.64 -25.57
C PRO A 660 -2.29 -8.34 -25.50
N ILE A 661 -2.62 -7.11 -25.12
CA ILE A 661 -3.99 -6.58 -25.11
C ILE A 661 -4.24 -5.87 -26.43
N MET A 662 -5.19 -6.39 -27.21
CA MET A 662 -5.50 -5.89 -28.55
C MET A 662 -6.33 -4.60 -28.47
N GLN A 663 -6.04 -3.69 -29.39
CA GLN A 663 -6.64 -2.35 -29.47
C GLN A 663 -7.21 -2.09 -30.87
N GLY A 664 -8.30 -1.32 -30.95
CA GLY A 664 -8.91 -0.96 -32.23
C GLY A 664 -9.72 -2.07 -32.90
N ILE A 665 -9.92 -3.21 -32.23
CA ILE A 665 -10.82 -4.29 -32.68
C ILE A 665 -12.25 -4.05 -32.16
N ARG A 666 -13.27 -4.42 -32.93
CA ARG A 666 -14.69 -4.12 -32.60
C ARG A 666 -15.25 -4.89 -31.41
N LYS A 667 -14.70 -6.07 -31.14
CA LYS A 667 -15.01 -6.89 -29.98
C LYS A 667 -13.70 -7.40 -29.40
N PRO A 668 -13.53 -7.43 -28.08
CA PRO A 668 -12.24 -7.71 -27.47
C PRO A 668 -11.86 -9.17 -27.70
N VAL A 669 -10.67 -9.35 -28.27
CA VAL A 669 -10.02 -10.64 -28.46
C VAL A 669 -8.58 -10.47 -28.03
N ASN A 670 -8.16 -11.17 -26.99
CA ASN A 670 -6.80 -11.08 -26.46
C ASN A 670 -6.08 -12.42 -26.56
N ASP A 671 -4.77 -12.34 -26.79
CA ASP A 671 -3.88 -13.49 -26.90
C ASP A 671 -3.10 -13.67 -25.59
N LEU A 672 -2.83 -14.91 -25.25
CA LEU A 672 -1.98 -15.32 -24.15
C LEU A 672 -0.65 -15.81 -24.72
N SER A 673 0.42 -15.63 -23.95
CA SER A 673 1.67 -16.34 -24.22
C SER A 673 1.50 -17.83 -23.94
N ARG A 674 2.06 -18.70 -24.78
CA ARG A 674 2.12 -20.14 -24.48
C ARG A 674 2.85 -20.48 -23.18
N GLY A 675 3.72 -19.58 -22.71
CA GLY A 675 4.39 -19.68 -21.41
C GLY A 675 3.71 -18.86 -20.31
N CYS A 676 2.42 -18.53 -20.44
CA CYS A 676 1.69 -17.76 -19.44
C CYS A 676 1.56 -18.54 -18.12
N LEU A 677 1.55 -17.78 -17.03
CA LEU A 677 1.22 -18.24 -15.70
C LEU A 677 -0.30 -18.21 -15.49
N VAL A 678 -0.78 -18.84 -14.41
CA VAL A 678 -2.21 -18.80 -14.06
C VAL A 678 -2.68 -17.36 -13.84
N GLU A 679 -1.87 -16.54 -13.17
CA GLU A 679 -2.15 -15.12 -12.91
C GLU A 679 -2.26 -14.30 -14.19
N ASP A 680 -1.41 -14.55 -15.19
CA ASP A 680 -1.49 -13.90 -16.50
C ASP A 680 -2.86 -14.15 -17.16
N VAL A 681 -3.39 -15.36 -17.04
CA VAL A 681 -4.71 -15.73 -17.57
C VAL A 681 -5.81 -15.01 -16.81
N VAL A 682 -5.76 -14.98 -15.48
CA VAL A 682 -6.74 -14.25 -14.63
C VAL A 682 -6.77 -12.76 -15.00
N HIS A 683 -5.60 -12.12 -15.09
CA HIS A 683 -5.49 -10.71 -15.44
C HIS A 683 -5.98 -10.43 -16.87
N THR A 684 -5.65 -11.29 -17.84
CA THR A 684 -6.09 -11.12 -19.23
C THR A 684 -7.61 -11.28 -19.36
N ILE A 685 -8.22 -12.22 -18.63
CA ILE A 685 -9.69 -12.35 -18.54
C ILE A 685 -10.29 -11.06 -17.98
N ALA A 686 -9.76 -10.56 -16.86
CA ALA A 686 -10.27 -9.35 -16.22
C ALA A 686 -10.17 -8.12 -17.16
N ILE A 687 -9.04 -7.94 -17.86
CA ILE A 687 -8.88 -6.86 -18.85
C ILE A 687 -9.89 -7.00 -19.98
N THR A 688 -10.06 -8.21 -20.52
CA THR A 688 -11.01 -8.48 -21.61
C THR A 688 -12.45 -8.15 -21.17
N ALA A 689 -12.82 -8.48 -19.93
CA ALA A 689 -14.12 -8.15 -19.35
C ALA A 689 -14.36 -6.62 -19.25
N VAL A 690 -13.33 -5.86 -18.87
CA VAL A 690 -13.38 -4.40 -18.83
C VAL A 690 -13.47 -3.81 -20.23
N GLN A 691 -12.66 -4.28 -21.19
CA GLN A 691 -12.74 -3.84 -22.59
C GLN A 691 -14.13 -4.08 -23.19
N ALA A 692 -14.72 -5.24 -22.92
CA ALA A 692 -16.07 -5.58 -23.36
C ALA A 692 -17.14 -4.63 -22.79
N ALA A 693 -17.02 -4.24 -21.53
CA ALA A 693 -17.95 -3.27 -20.93
C ALA A 693 -17.79 -1.88 -21.54
N MET A 694 -16.55 -1.42 -21.75
CA MET A 694 -16.28 -0.12 -22.39
C MET A 694 -16.90 -0.04 -23.79
N GLU A 695 -16.75 -1.09 -24.60
CA GLU A 695 -17.36 -1.10 -25.94
C GLU A 695 -18.89 -1.06 -25.91
N LYS A 696 -19.51 -1.72 -24.91
CA LYS A 696 -20.98 -1.65 -24.73
C LYS A 696 -21.44 -0.25 -24.34
N GLU A 697 -20.66 0.48 -23.55
CA GLU A 697 -20.95 1.86 -23.17
C GLU A 697 -20.81 2.82 -24.36
N GLU A 698 -19.78 2.68 -25.20
CA GLU A 698 -19.59 3.48 -26.41
C GLU A 698 -20.66 3.20 -27.49
N GLN A 699 -21.27 2.01 -27.47
CA GLN A 699 -22.35 1.63 -28.39
C GLN A 699 -23.76 1.99 -27.88
N ARG A 700 -23.90 2.52 -26.65
CA ARG A 700 -25.19 3.04 -26.17
C ARG A 700 -25.48 4.40 -26.80
N PRO A 701 -26.70 4.60 -27.34
CA PRO A 701 -27.07 5.81 -28.07
C PRO A 701 -27.11 7.07 -27.21
#